data_AF-A0A1Q9D288-F1
#
_entry.id   AF-A0A1Q9D288-F1
#
_cell.length_a   1.000
_cell.length_b   1.000
_cell.length_c   1.000
_cell.angle_alpha   90.00
_cell.angle_beta   90.00
_cell.angle_gamma   90.00
#
_symmetry.space_group_name_H-M   'P 1'
#
loop_
_entity.id
_entity.type
_entity.pdbx_description
1 polymer ?
#
loop_
_entity_poly.entity_id
_entity_poly.type
_entity_poly.pdbx_seq_one_letter_code
_entity_poly.pdbx_strand_id
1 'polypeptide(L)'
;MSGVELLLFQQNQLLMSQLKELQVQVKSSQSRAEAIATNEAMQAKMFHEPRDLLEGIDPGLHHVFDEFAKEVKHLLSAWETQTKLLEKYKRLEDEGALHSHFKAEADFKWQFTKLYLAKAVPLDVDDMSDGQFSVVDSWAAMRTRHAKECFQFVLQHQGQCVKFYDELIASSSLQQLLADRLDAWFAQHNYADEEIRHALKHRAVQYVESLLRVERPRVQSRMVKDREQQQKREQALLEARSKWEEMDVKDVLSPALFELKQLDARQKRPTKIKDDSALAFLVKDNAELCQKHKLKIVPVSEIAKSQQEYFEQKGFYALLHRQAYKGVHNLVPAELALGELVQFEPKPCNSNQTWIDMKAQIWLRRHAEFICIVDCDKGLGDAIVLRSWIVEQIKLQLSKGYVQITEADFLYRMGELKHCADALVQYFATSGALSKAEVLFLRSSFDRASAGTFRILVKVHKDPIGSRPICNMRQCWFQPLSAFLVEKLAPLVSPLASVIVSTDQLLQQLDSVECLPNMVFVTLDVVNLYPSISRPHMMSLVANFLRPRIKPQSLCEFIIRALELVLDACVVSFGGGFYQSYDGIPTGLSVASILANIYLWHFDNFVVQQSGEQMQMIRRFIDDLLLLWSGDVNKLVSLANSWHESLRFELSGVSDVHFLDIALSIMPDRRVHWELYHKEQNLYLYVPANSNHPSSTFKSLQIGGALRCQKRNRLRSDALASLKFFKRRLKDRGFDMKKFDDTIAKFQNRTRKRDTTVRKVHLKVHYNKDVSAFWIASKLRKFSALLRHCVPDVQVGTCWTVGRNLFRSRYQATWKFFSQRRG
;
A
#
# COMPACT_ATOMS: atom_id res chain seq x y z
N MET A 1 -58.34 -60.72 23.43
CA MET A 1 -57.09 -60.13 22.92
C MET A 1 -56.32 -61.22 22.20
N SER A 2 -55.91 -60.96 20.96
CA SER A 2 -55.09 -61.90 20.19
C SER A 2 -53.75 -62.14 20.88
N GLY A 3 -53.11 -63.29 20.68
CA GLY A 3 -51.81 -63.60 21.34
C GLY A 3 -50.73 -62.54 21.08
N VAL A 4 -50.85 -61.80 19.97
CA VAL A 4 -49.97 -60.69 19.61
C VAL A 4 -50.22 -59.44 20.47
N GLU A 5 -51.48 -59.14 20.82
CA GLU A 5 -51.81 -58.03 21.72
C GLU A 5 -51.32 -58.27 23.14
N LEU A 6 -51.35 -59.53 23.61
CA LEU A 6 -50.84 -59.88 24.94
C LEU A 6 -49.30 -59.73 25.00
N LEU A 7 -48.60 -60.13 23.94
CA LEU A 7 -47.16 -59.95 23.81
C LEU A 7 -46.76 -58.48 23.72
N LEU A 8 -47.50 -57.67 22.95
CA LEU A 8 -47.30 -56.22 22.89
C LEU A 8 -47.56 -55.54 24.24
N PHE A 9 -48.58 -55.98 24.97
CA PHE A 9 -48.88 -55.45 26.31
C PHE A 9 -47.77 -55.81 27.31
N GLN A 10 -47.28 -57.06 27.29
CA GLN A 10 -46.16 -57.49 28.12
C GLN A 10 -44.86 -56.77 27.74
N GLN A 11 -44.58 -56.58 26.45
CA GLN A 11 -43.42 -55.84 25.98
C GLN A 11 -43.48 -54.37 26.42
N ASN A 12 -44.65 -53.73 26.30
CA ASN A 12 -44.84 -52.35 26.76
C ASN A 12 -44.71 -52.22 28.29
N GLN A 13 -45.19 -53.20 29.07
CA GLN A 13 -44.97 -53.23 30.51
C GLN A 13 -43.48 -53.39 30.87
N LEU A 14 -42.76 -54.24 30.15
CA LEU A 14 -41.32 -54.42 30.33
C LEU A 14 -40.55 -53.13 29.99
N LEU A 15 -40.92 -52.45 28.90
CA LEU A 15 -40.31 -51.19 28.50
C LEU A 15 -40.58 -50.08 29.53
N MET A 16 -41.79 -50.02 30.09
CA MET A 16 -42.15 -49.07 31.13
C MET A 16 -41.43 -49.38 32.45
N SER A 17 -41.18 -50.66 32.76
CA SER A 17 -40.35 -51.08 33.89
C SER A 17 -38.90 -50.64 33.72
N GLN A 18 -38.32 -50.86 32.53
CA GLN A 18 -36.96 -50.44 32.20
C GLN A 18 -36.81 -48.91 32.20
N LEU A 19 -37.81 -48.17 31.71
CA LEU A 19 -37.84 -46.71 31.80
C LEU A 19 -37.88 -46.21 33.24
N LYS A 20 -38.61 -46.90 34.12
CA LYS A 20 -38.65 -46.58 35.56
C LYS A 20 -37.31 -46.85 36.23
N GLU A 21 -36.68 -47.98 35.92
CA GLU A 21 -35.33 -48.31 36.43
C GLU A 21 -34.27 -47.33 35.92
N LEU A 22 -34.34 -46.94 34.65
CA LEU A 22 -33.48 -45.90 34.08
C LEU A 22 -33.71 -44.54 34.74
N GLN A 23 -34.96 -44.17 35.02
CA GLN A 23 -35.25 -42.93 35.76
C GLN A 23 -34.73 -42.97 37.20
N VAL A 24 -34.76 -44.13 37.86
CA VAL A 24 -34.18 -44.33 39.20
C VAL A 24 -32.65 -44.31 39.14
N GLN A 25 -32.03 -44.90 38.11
CA GLN A 25 -30.59 -44.81 37.87
C GLN A 25 -30.13 -43.39 37.53
N VAL A 26 -30.90 -42.64 36.75
CA VAL A 26 -30.61 -41.23 36.43
C VAL A 26 -30.77 -40.37 37.68
N LYS A 27 -31.80 -40.60 38.50
CA LYS A 27 -31.94 -39.90 39.79
C LYS A 27 -30.85 -40.27 40.78
N SER A 28 -30.39 -41.53 40.81
CA SER A 28 -29.30 -41.96 41.70
C SER A 28 -27.94 -41.47 41.22
N SER A 29 -27.72 -41.35 39.91
CA SER A 29 -26.50 -40.76 39.34
C SER A 29 -26.50 -39.24 39.44
N GLN A 30 -27.65 -38.58 39.36
CA GLN A 30 -27.80 -37.16 39.67
C GLN A 30 -27.57 -36.87 41.16
N SER A 31 -28.15 -37.66 42.08
CA SER A 31 -27.90 -37.47 43.51
C SER A 31 -26.47 -37.85 43.91
N ARG A 32 -25.83 -38.81 43.23
CA ARG A 32 -24.40 -39.12 43.40
C ARG A 32 -23.50 -38.04 42.80
N ALA A 33 -23.90 -37.40 41.70
CA ALA A 33 -23.21 -36.24 41.13
C ALA A 33 -23.38 -34.99 42.01
N GLU A 34 -24.54 -34.78 42.62
CA GLU A 34 -24.79 -33.73 43.60
C GLU A 34 -24.04 -33.99 44.92
N ALA A 35 -23.92 -35.25 45.35
CA ALA A 35 -23.12 -35.66 46.50
C ALA A 35 -21.61 -35.51 46.23
N ILE A 36 -21.14 -35.84 45.01
CA ILE A 36 -19.75 -35.59 44.59
C ILE A 36 -19.49 -34.09 44.47
N ALA A 37 -20.42 -33.31 43.90
CA ALA A 37 -20.29 -31.86 43.82
C ALA A 37 -20.35 -31.17 45.20
N THR A 38 -21.11 -31.71 46.17
CA THR A 38 -21.12 -31.19 47.55
C THR A 38 -19.91 -31.65 48.35
N ASN A 39 -19.33 -32.82 48.08
CA ASN A 39 -18.07 -33.27 48.70
C ASN A 39 -16.84 -32.56 48.09
N GLU A 40 -16.85 -32.31 46.78
CA GLU A 40 -15.89 -31.43 46.09
C GLU A 40 -16.05 -29.98 46.55
N ALA A 41 -17.28 -29.49 46.79
CA ALA A 41 -17.51 -28.16 47.38
C ALA A 41 -17.14 -28.07 48.88
N MET A 42 -17.20 -29.17 49.63
CA MET A 42 -16.73 -29.23 51.02
C MET A 42 -15.21 -29.34 51.13
N GLN A 43 -14.52 -29.99 50.18
CA GLN A 43 -13.05 -29.97 50.08
C GLN A 43 -12.51 -28.69 49.40
N ALA A 44 -13.31 -28.01 48.56
CA ALA A 44 -12.95 -26.74 47.90
C ALA A 44 -13.01 -25.51 48.82
N LYS A 45 -13.39 -25.67 50.09
CA LYS A 45 -13.59 -24.58 51.06
C LYS A 45 -12.32 -24.09 51.77
N MET A 46 -11.11 -24.48 51.33
CA MET A 46 -9.89 -24.02 51.99
C MET A 46 -9.24 -22.76 51.40
N PHE A 47 -9.40 -22.41 50.11
CA PHE A 47 -8.92 -21.12 49.56
C PHE A 47 -9.72 -20.73 48.31
N HIS A 48 -10.34 -19.53 48.29
CA HIS A 48 -11.29 -19.13 47.23
C HIS A 48 -10.66 -18.33 46.08
N GLU A 49 -9.58 -17.57 46.30
CA GLU A 49 -8.76 -16.98 45.24
C GLU A 49 -7.26 -17.26 45.45
N PRO A 50 -6.45 -17.40 44.37
CA PRO A 50 -4.99 -17.54 44.49
C PRO A 50 -4.34 -16.40 45.29
N ARG A 51 -4.99 -15.22 45.35
CA ARG A 51 -4.52 -14.06 46.11
C ARG A 51 -4.66 -14.21 47.62
N ASP A 52 -5.62 -15.01 48.09
CA ASP A 52 -5.83 -15.25 49.52
C ASP A 52 -4.63 -16.02 50.13
N LEU A 53 -3.96 -16.85 49.31
CA LEU A 53 -2.73 -17.56 49.68
C LEU A 53 -1.51 -16.65 49.83
N LEU A 54 -1.62 -15.39 49.38
CA LEU A 54 -0.57 -14.39 49.49
C LEU A 54 -0.75 -13.49 50.73
N GLU A 55 -1.81 -13.65 51.51
CA GLU A 55 -2.00 -12.87 52.73
C GLU A 55 -0.87 -13.15 53.76
N GLY A 56 -0.24 -12.08 54.24
CA GLY A 56 0.89 -12.15 55.18
C GLY A 56 2.25 -12.46 54.55
N ILE A 57 2.36 -12.52 53.21
CA ILE A 57 3.64 -12.63 52.48
C ILE A 57 4.20 -11.23 52.19
N ASP A 58 5.52 -11.12 52.05
CA ASP A 58 6.19 -9.87 51.71
C ASP A 58 5.64 -9.25 50.39
N PRO A 59 5.33 -7.95 50.35
CA PRO A 59 4.80 -7.28 49.15
C PRO A 59 5.71 -7.40 47.90
N GLY A 60 7.03 -7.51 48.06
CA GLY A 60 7.98 -7.74 46.97
C GLY A 60 7.87 -9.14 46.36
N LEU A 61 7.48 -10.14 47.15
CA LEU A 61 7.17 -11.49 46.68
C LEU A 61 5.84 -11.53 45.91
N HIS A 62 4.85 -10.70 46.26
CA HIS A 62 3.57 -10.63 45.53
C HIS A 62 3.77 -10.36 44.03
N HIS A 63 4.75 -9.51 43.69
CA HIS A 63 5.08 -9.20 42.30
C HIS A 63 5.53 -10.45 41.52
N VAL A 64 6.28 -11.37 42.15
CA VAL A 64 6.74 -12.62 41.52
C VAL A 64 5.56 -13.53 41.19
N PHE A 65 4.60 -13.67 42.12
CA PHE A 65 3.38 -14.45 41.93
C PHE A 65 2.43 -13.82 40.90
N ASP A 66 2.26 -12.50 40.91
CA ASP A 66 1.42 -11.80 39.93
C ASP A 66 1.99 -11.88 38.49
N GLU A 67 3.30 -11.72 38.32
CA GLU A 67 3.96 -11.89 37.02
C GLU A 67 3.88 -13.34 36.52
N PHE A 68 4.08 -14.32 37.40
CA PHE A 68 3.87 -15.73 37.08
C PHE A 68 2.42 -16.01 36.65
N ALA A 69 1.43 -15.46 37.36
CA ALA A 69 0.03 -15.63 37.01
C ALA A 69 -0.33 -15.03 35.65
N LYS A 70 0.28 -13.90 35.25
CA LYS A 70 0.13 -13.32 33.90
C LYS A 70 0.70 -14.25 32.83
N GLU A 71 1.88 -14.80 33.06
CA GLU A 71 2.51 -15.73 32.11
C GLU A 71 1.72 -17.02 31.92
N VAL A 72 1.22 -17.62 33.01
CA VAL A 72 0.35 -18.81 32.92
C VAL A 72 -0.90 -18.51 32.11
N LYS A 73 -1.51 -17.33 32.26
CA LYS A 73 -2.66 -16.90 31.44
C LYS A 73 -2.28 -16.77 29.96
N HIS A 74 -1.09 -16.27 29.64
CA HIS A 74 -0.58 -16.21 28.28
C HIS A 74 -0.32 -17.60 27.69
N LEU A 75 0.29 -18.51 28.45
CA LEU A 75 0.52 -19.90 28.04
C LEU A 75 -0.79 -20.64 27.78
N LEU A 76 -1.78 -20.49 28.65
CA LEU A 76 -3.12 -21.07 28.47
C LEU A 76 -3.85 -20.48 27.25
N SER A 77 -3.68 -19.20 26.95
CA SER A 77 -4.25 -18.56 25.75
C SER A 77 -3.56 -19.02 24.46
N ALA A 78 -2.23 -19.22 24.51
CA ALA A 78 -1.48 -19.78 23.38
C ALA A 78 -1.91 -21.23 23.13
N TRP A 79 -1.99 -22.05 24.18
CA TRP A 79 -2.51 -23.42 24.12
C TRP A 79 -3.91 -23.48 23.53
N GLU A 80 -4.84 -22.63 24.00
CA GLU A 80 -6.20 -22.53 23.45
C GLU A 80 -6.20 -22.29 21.94
N THR A 81 -5.34 -21.38 21.48
CA THR A 81 -5.22 -21.01 20.06
C THR A 81 -4.70 -22.19 19.23
N GLN A 82 -3.64 -22.87 19.71
CA GLN A 82 -3.05 -24.00 18.98
C GLN A 82 -3.99 -25.21 18.92
N THR A 83 -4.74 -25.47 20.00
CA THR A 83 -5.74 -26.55 20.05
C THR A 83 -6.90 -26.27 19.07
N LYS A 84 -7.40 -25.03 19.01
CA LYS A 84 -8.42 -24.63 18.02
C LYS A 84 -7.93 -24.80 16.58
N LEU A 85 -6.66 -24.50 16.30
CA LEU A 85 -6.06 -24.70 14.97
C LEU A 85 -5.96 -26.18 14.60
N LEU A 86 -5.52 -27.03 15.54
CA LEU A 86 -5.44 -28.47 15.32
C LEU A 86 -6.83 -29.09 15.05
N GLU A 87 -7.85 -28.70 15.82
CA GLU A 87 -9.24 -29.14 15.60
C GLU A 87 -9.77 -28.73 14.22
N LYS A 88 -9.45 -27.51 13.79
CA LYS A 88 -9.81 -27.03 12.46
C LYS A 88 -9.13 -27.85 11.36
N TYR A 89 -7.84 -28.17 11.51
CA TYR A 89 -7.11 -28.94 10.50
C TYR A 89 -7.59 -30.40 10.44
N LYS A 90 -7.89 -31.03 11.58
CA LYS A 90 -8.51 -32.36 11.62
C LYS A 90 -9.87 -32.38 10.93
N ARG A 91 -10.71 -31.37 11.18
CA ARG A 91 -12.01 -31.26 10.49
C ARG A 91 -11.86 -31.18 8.97
N LEU A 92 -10.88 -30.41 8.48
CA LEU A 92 -10.60 -30.33 7.04
C LEU A 92 -10.11 -31.66 6.46
N GLU A 93 -9.33 -32.42 7.24
CA GLU A 93 -8.91 -33.77 6.86
C GLU A 93 -10.11 -34.73 6.78
N ASP A 94 -10.99 -34.72 7.79
CA ASP A 94 -12.20 -35.54 7.84
C ASP A 94 -13.18 -35.23 6.69
N GLU A 95 -13.29 -33.94 6.32
CA GLU A 95 -14.10 -33.47 5.19
C GLU A 95 -13.45 -33.75 3.82
N GLY A 96 -12.22 -34.26 3.78
CA GLY A 96 -11.44 -34.45 2.54
C GLY A 96 -11.10 -33.14 1.82
N ALA A 97 -11.18 -32.01 2.52
CA ALA A 97 -11.02 -30.67 1.97
C ALA A 97 -9.57 -30.18 2.10
N LEU A 98 -9.03 -29.59 1.03
CA LEU A 98 -7.71 -28.96 1.08
C LEU A 98 -7.78 -27.60 1.79
N HIS A 99 -6.85 -27.36 2.71
CA HIS A 99 -6.67 -26.02 3.30
C HIS A 99 -6.40 -24.98 2.21
N SER A 100 -6.91 -23.76 2.38
CA SER A 100 -6.90 -22.70 1.36
C SER A 100 -5.49 -22.37 0.81
N HIS A 101 -4.45 -22.50 1.64
CA HIS A 101 -3.06 -22.31 1.25
C HIS A 101 -2.53 -23.38 0.28
N PHE A 102 -3.07 -24.60 0.31
CA PHE A 102 -2.67 -25.69 -0.59
C PHE A 102 -3.61 -25.85 -1.79
N LYS A 103 -4.76 -25.18 -1.78
CA LYS A 103 -5.72 -25.20 -2.89
C LYS A 103 -5.11 -24.64 -4.18
N ALA A 104 -4.35 -23.55 -4.09
CA ALA A 104 -3.63 -22.98 -5.23
C ALA A 104 -2.56 -23.94 -5.79
N GLU A 105 -1.96 -24.77 -4.93
CA GLU A 105 -0.94 -25.75 -5.32
C GLU A 105 -1.56 -26.91 -6.11
N ALA A 106 -2.74 -27.39 -5.67
CA ALA A 106 -3.54 -28.39 -6.36
C ALA A 106 -4.14 -27.87 -7.69
N ASP A 107 -4.57 -26.61 -7.73
CA ASP A 107 -5.17 -25.98 -8.92
C ASP A 107 -4.14 -25.56 -9.99
N PHE A 108 -2.84 -25.74 -9.72
CA PHE A 108 -1.78 -25.29 -10.61
C PHE A 108 -1.69 -26.15 -11.87
N LYS A 109 -1.88 -25.52 -13.04
CA LYS A 109 -1.83 -26.16 -14.36
C LYS A 109 -0.52 -25.86 -15.07
N TRP A 110 0.22 -26.91 -15.44
CA TRP A 110 1.37 -26.77 -16.32
C TRP A 110 0.94 -26.67 -17.79
N GLN A 111 1.64 -25.83 -18.57
CA GLN A 111 1.32 -25.63 -19.99
C GLN A 111 2.26 -26.43 -20.89
N PHE A 112 1.77 -27.55 -21.40
CA PHE A 112 2.42 -28.30 -22.47
C PHE A 112 1.99 -27.77 -23.85
N THR A 113 2.84 -27.95 -24.87
CA THR A 113 2.48 -27.57 -26.23
C THR A 113 1.39 -28.49 -26.78
N LYS A 114 0.48 -27.96 -27.60
CA LYS A 114 -0.61 -28.76 -28.22
C LYS A 114 -0.09 -29.97 -29.01
N LEU A 115 1.07 -29.83 -29.64
CA LEU A 115 1.75 -30.89 -30.37
C LEU A 115 2.24 -32.02 -29.46
N TYR A 116 2.76 -31.68 -28.27
CA TYR A 116 3.20 -32.67 -27.30
C TYR A 116 2.01 -33.37 -26.62
N LEU A 117 0.96 -32.63 -26.28
CA LEU A 117 -0.28 -33.20 -25.70
C LEU A 117 -0.87 -34.31 -26.59
N ALA A 118 -0.78 -34.18 -27.92
CA ALA A 118 -1.28 -35.16 -28.87
C ALA A 118 -0.40 -36.42 -29.02
N LYS A 119 0.84 -36.39 -28.51
CA LYS A 119 1.84 -37.47 -28.66
C LYS A 119 2.41 -37.96 -27.32
N ALA A 120 1.89 -37.49 -26.20
CA ALA A 120 2.42 -37.81 -24.88
C ALA A 120 2.24 -39.32 -24.59
N VAL A 121 3.29 -39.95 -24.08
CA VAL A 121 3.34 -41.36 -23.70
C VAL A 121 3.71 -41.43 -22.20
N PRO A 122 3.15 -42.37 -21.42
CA PRO A 122 3.49 -42.53 -20.01
C PRO A 122 4.98 -42.79 -19.79
N LEU A 123 5.52 -42.27 -18.68
CA LEU A 123 6.87 -42.53 -18.20
C LEU A 123 6.85 -43.60 -17.10
N ASP A 124 7.99 -44.23 -16.80
CA ASP A 124 8.12 -45.30 -15.78
C ASP A 124 7.67 -44.89 -14.35
N VAL A 125 7.44 -43.59 -14.13
CA VAL A 125 7.00 -42.99 -12.86
C VAL A 125 5.48 -42.77 -12.80
N ASP A 126 4.76 -43.02 -13.90
CA ASP A 126 3.31 -42.84 -13.99
C ASP A 126 2.57 -44.14 -13.63
N ASP A 127 1.70 -44.10 -12.60
CA ASP A 127 0.82 -45.21 -12.22
C ASP A 127 -0.17 -45.49 -13.36
N MET A 128 -0.04 -46.65 -14.00
CA MET A 128 -0.85 -47.04 -15.14
C MET A 128 -2.24 -47.50 -14.68
N SER A 129 -3.28 -46.78 -15.08
CA SER A 129 -4.66 -47.29 -15.10
C SER A 129 -5.09 -47.49 -16.55
N ASP A 130 -6.01 -48.42 -16.81
CA ASP A 130 -6.43 -48.94 -18.13
C ASP A 130 -7.15 -47.93 -19.06
N GLY A 131 -6.77 -46.65 -19.02
CA GLY A 131 -7.36 -45.55 -19.79
C GLY A 131 -6.38 -44.85 -20.73
N GLN A 132 -6.92 -44.00 -21.60
CA GLN A 132 -6.16 -43.17 -22.54
C GLN A 132 -5.30 -42.16 -21.76
N PHE A 133 -3.96 -42.26 -21.87
CA PHE A 133 -3.02 -41.46 -21.07
C PHE A 133 -3.15 -39.94 -21.34
N SER A 134 -3.24 -39.16 -20.28
CA SER A 134 -3.32 -37.70 -20.32
C SER A 134 -2.32 -37.08 -19.35
N VAL A 135 -1.25 -36.49 -19.90
CA VAL A 135 -0.21 -35.80 -19.10
C VAL A 135 -0.76 -34.65 -18.25
N VAL A 136 -1.89 -34.06 -18.64
CA VAL A 136 -2.57 -32.99 -17.88
C VAL A 136 -3.24 -33.56 -16.64
N ASP A 137 -3.88 -34.73 -16.77
CA ASP A 137 -4.57 -35.37 -15.66
C ASP A 137 -3.57 -36.03 -14.70
N SER A 138 -2.50 -36.64 -15.22
CA SER A 138 -1.38 -37.13 -14.40
C SER A 138 -0.69 -36.00 -13.62
N TRP A 139 -0.49 -34.83 -14.26
CA TRP A 139 0.02 -33.63 -13.58
C TRP A 139 -0.93 -33.15 -12.46
N ALA A 140 -2.23 -33.07 -12.73
CA ALA A 140 -3.22 -32.64 -11.75
C ALA A 140 -3.30 -33.62 -10.55
N ALA A 141 -3.22 -34.93 -10.82
CA ALA A 141 -3.17 -35.96 -9.78
C ALA A 141 -1.92 -35.84 -8.91
N MET A 142 -0.73 -35.66 -9.52
CA MET A 142 0.53 -35.48 -8.81
C MET A 142 0.50 -34.21 -7.92
N ARG A 143 0.00 -33.09 -8.44
CA ARG A 143 -0.09 -31.83 -7.70
C ARG A 143 -1.10 -31.90 -6.55
N THR A 144 -2.20 -32.61 -6.75
CA THR A 144 -3.17 -32.88 -5.68
C THR A 144 -2.55 -33.76 -4.59
N ARG A 145 -1.77 -34.78 -4.96
CA ARG A 145 -1.02 -35.62 -4.02
C ARG A 145 -0.02 -34.80 -3.21
N HIS A 146 0.79 -33.98 -3.87
CA HIS A 146 1.76 -33.09 -3.23
C HIS A 146 1.09 -32.10 -2.26
N ALA A 147 -0.03 -31.50 -2.66
CA ALA A 147 -0.80 -30.60 -1.79
C ALA A 147 -1.31 -31.31 -0.53
N LYS A 148 -1.73 -32.58 -0.65
CA LYS A 148 -2.12 -33.41 0.50
C LYS A 148 -0.94 -33.74 1.41
N GLU A 149 0.21 -34.12 0.85
CA GLU A 149 1.44 -34.41 1.61
C GLU A 149 1.91 -33.18 2.40
N CYS A 150 1.92 -31.99 1.77
CA CYS A 150 2.25 -30.74 2.45
C CYS A 150 1.27 -30.43 3.59
N PHE A 151 -0.03 -30.65 3.38
CA PHE A 151 -1.02 -30.44 4.43
C PHE A 151 -0.85 -31.42 5.60
N GLN A 152 -0.59 -32.70 5.30
CA GLN A 152 -0.32 -33.71 6.32
C GLN A 152 0.91 -33.39 7.17
N PHE A 153 1.99 -32.91 6.55
CA PHE A 153 3.17 -32.43 7.28
C PHE A 153 2.81 -31.33 8.28
N VAL A 154 2.04 -30.33 7.85
CA VAL A 154 1.58 -29.24 8.73
C VAL A 154 0.69 -29.76 9.85
N LEU A 155 -0.23 -30.68 9.57
CA LEU A 155 -1.11 -31.26 10.57
C LEU A 155 -0.32 -32.02 11.66
N GLN A 156 0.67 -32.82 11.25
CA GLN A 156 1.52 -33.56 12.18
C GLN A 156 2.34 -32.62 13.08
N HIS A 157 2.96 -31.59 12.50
CA HIS A 157 3.72 -30.60 13.26
C HIS A 157 2.83 -29.72 14.15
N GLN A 158 1.61 -29.40 13.74
CA GLN A 158 0.63 -28.73 14.59
C GLN A 158 0.27 -29.61 15.79
N GLY A 159 0.16 -30.93 15.61
CA GLY A 159 -0.03 -31.89 16.70
C GLY A 159 1.12 -31.88 17.71
N GLN A 160 2.36 -31.81 17.24
CA GLN A 160 3.54 -31.67 18.11
C GLN A 160 3.57 -30.32 18.83
N CYS A 161 3.15 -29.25 18.17
CA CYS A 161 3.05 -27.92 18.77
C CYS A 161 2.05 -27.90 19.94
N VAL A 162 0.89 -28.55 19.80
CA VAL A 162 -0.08 -28.67 20.91
C VAL A 162 0.52 -29.47 22.08
N LYS A 163 1.18 -30.61 21.81
CA LYS A 163 1.87 -31.41 22.84
C LYS A 163 2.92 -30.60 23.61
N PHE A 164 3.70 -29.79 22.92
CA PHE A 164 4.66 -28.89 23.56
C PHE A 164 3.99 -27.93 24.55
N TYR A 165 2.85 -27.33 24.17
CA TYR A 165 2.10 -26.49 25.09
C TYR A 165 1.44 -27.28 26.22
N ASP A 166 0.97 -28.52 25.99
CA ASP A 166 0.46 -29.42 27.03
C ASP A 166 1.52 -29.68 28.12
N GLU A 167 2.76 -29.90 27.72
CA GLU A 167 3.91 -30.09 28.63
C GLU A 167 4.23 -28.81 29.42
N LEU A 168 4.16 -27.63 28.79
CA LEU A 168 4.39 -26.35 29.45
C LEU A 168 3.31 -26.00 30.49
N ILE A 169 2.05 -26.35 30.23
CA ILE A 169 0.93 -26.07 31.15
C ILE A 169 0.68 -27.22 32.15
N ALA A 170 1.52 -28.26 32.13
CA ALA A 170 1.45 -29.35 33.10
C ALA A 170 1.70 -28.83 34.51
N SER A 171 0.96 -29.37 35.49
CA SER A 171 1.04 -28.90 36.88
C SER A 171 2.47 -28.96 37.43
N SER A 172 3.17 -30.06 37.13
CA SER A 172 4.58 -30.27 37.51
C SER A 172 5.51 -29.22 36.91
N SER A 173 5.35 -28.89 35.62
CA SER A 173 6.18 -27.91 34.93
C SER A 173 5.99 -26.50 35.48
N LEU A 174 4.74 -26.11 35.77
CA LEU A 174 4.40 -24.81 36.34
C LEU A 174 4.85 -24.69 37.80
N GLN A 175 4.75 -25.77 38.58
CA GLN A 175 5.28 -25.84 39.95
C GLN A 175 6.80 -25.65 39.96
N GLN A 176 7.52 -26.32 39.06
CA GLN A 176 8.96 -26.16 38.92
C GLN A 176 9.32 -24.72 38.50
N LEU A 177 8.63 -24.16 37.51
CA LEU A 177 8.87 -22.79 37.04
C LEU A 177 8.71 -21.76 38.15
N LEU A 178 7.69 -21.90 39.00
CA LEU A 178 7.49 -20.99 40.14
C LEU A 178 8.54 -21.22 41.24
N ALA A 179 8.94 -22.46 41.49
CA ALA A 179 10.00 -22.79 42.45
C ALA A 179 11.35 -22.17 42.03
N ASP A 180 11.73 -22.29 40.75
CA ASP A 180 12.96 -21.71 40.20
C ASP A 180 12.97 -20.18 40.32
N ARG A 181 11.81 -19.53 40.12
CA ARG A 181 11.67 -18.08 40.30
C ARG A 181 11.80 -17.63 41.74
N LEU A 182 11.24 -18.39 42.67
CA LEU A 182 11.40 -18.13 44.09
C LEU A 182 12.86 -18.27 44.50
N ASP A 183 13.57 -19.30 44.02
CA ASP A 183 15.00 -19.46 44.27
C ASP A 183 15.84 -18.31 43.71
N ALA A 184 15.54 -17.87 42.48
CA ALA A 184 16.20 -16.69 41.90
C ALA A 184 15.94 -15.41 42.71
N TRP A 185 14.71 -15.22 43.19
CA TRP A 185 14.35 -14.07 44.01
C TRP A 185 15.03 -14.11 45.39
N PHE A 186 15.08 -15.28 46.04
CA PHE A 186 15.78 -15.47 47.31
C PHE A 186 17.29 -15.19 47.19
N ALA A 187 17.91 -15.65 46.10
CA ALA A 187 19.32 -15.39 45.81
C ALA A 187 19.60 -13.89 45.59
N GLN A 188 18.70 -13.20 44.88
CA GLN A 188 18.86 -11.77 44.57
C GLN A 188 18.71 -10.87 45.81
N HIS A 189 17.87 -11.26 46.78
CA HIS A 189 17.56 -10.46 47.97
C HIS A 189 18.30 -10.94 49.24
N ASN A 190 19.22 -11.89 49.10
CA ASN A 190 20.03 -12.47 50.18
C ASN A 190 19.17 -12.97 51.37
N TYR A 191 18.08 -13.67 51.05
CA TYR A 191 17.10 -14.15 52.03
C TYR A 191 17.61 -15.40 52.77
N ALA A 192 17.90 -15.30 54.07
CA ALA A 192 18.71 -16.28 54.80
C ALA A 192 17.93 -17.35 55.60
N ASP A 193 16.61 -17.24 55.73
CA ASP A 193 15.80 -18.14 56.57
C ASP A 193 15.32 -19.37 55.78
N GLU A 194 15.93 -20.54 56.03
CA GLU A 194 15.62 -21.79 55.33
C GLU A 194 14.24 -22.38 55.68
N GLU A 195 13.75 -22.20 56.91
CA GLU A 195 12.42 -22.71 57.30
C GLU A 195 11.32 -21.94 56.54
N ILE A 196 11.47 -20.62 56.42
CA ILE A 196 10.53 -19.78 55.68
C ILE A 196 10.60 -20.05 54.17
N ARG A 197 11.81 -20.28 53.61
CA ARG A 197 11.96 -20.67 52.19
C ARG A 197 11.23 -21.96 51.87
N HIS A 198 11.33 -22.97 52.73
CA HIS A 198 10.60 -24.23 52.57
C HIS A 198 9.08 -24.04 52.68
N ALA A 199 8.60 -23.24 53.64
CA ALA A 199 7.18 -22.92 53.78
C ALA A 199 6.63 -22.16 52.56
N LEU A 200 7.39 -21.21 52.01
CA LEU A 200 7.00 -20.45 50.81
C LEU A 200 6.97 -21.32 49.55
N LYS A 201 7.92 -22.24 49.38
CA LYS A 201 7.89 -23.21 48.27
C LYS A 201 6.68 -24.14 48.36
N HIS A 202 6.32 -24.58 49.57
CA HIS A 202 5.11 -25.37 49.77
C HIS A 202 3.84 -24.57 49.44
N ARG A 203 3.77 -23.29 49.84
CA ARG A 203 2.68 -22.38 49.44
C ARG A 203 2.64 -22.14 47.92
N ALA A 204 3.79 -22.09 47.26
CA ALA A 204 3.87 -21.92 45.81
C ALA A 204 3.21 -23.07 45.04
N VAL A 205 3.39 -24.31 45.50
CA VAL A 205 2.71 -25.48 44.94
C VAL A 205 1.19 -25.33 45.05
N GLN A 206 0.69 -24.93 46.22
CA GLN A 206 -0.73 -24.67 46.45
C GLN A 206 -1.26 -23.51 45.60
N TYR A 207 -0.44 -22.49 45.34
CA TYR A 207 -0.78 -21.36 44.47
C TYR A 207 -0.96 -21.81 43.02
N VAL A 208 -0.04 -22.61 42.47
CA VAL A 208 -0.17 -23.15 41.10
C VAL A 208 -1.42 -23.99 40.93
N GLU A 209 -1.70 -24.87 41.90
CA GLU A 209 -2.90 -25.71 41.88
C GLU A 209 -4.19 -24.89 41.94
N SER A 210 -4.23 -23.86 42.79
CA SER A 210 -5.35 -22.92 42.89
C SER A 210 -5.55 -22.13 41.59
N LEU A 211 -4.46 -21.61 41.00
CA LEU A 211 -4.48 -20.87 39.75
C LEU A 211 -5.00 -21.72 38.58
N LEU A 212 -4.51 -22.96 38.44
CA LEU A 212 -4.98 -23.88 37.40
C LEU A 212 -6.45 -24.29 37.60
N ARG A 213 -6.89 -24.45 38.86
CA ARG A 213 -8.29 -24.76 39.20
C ARG A 213 -9.24 -23.65 38.78
N VAL A 214 -8.82 -22.39 38.81
CA VAL A 214 -9.63 -21.24 38.34
C VAL A 214 -9.54 -21.06 36.83
N GLU A 215 -8.33 -21.08 36.26
CA GLU A 215 -8.12 -20.68 34.86
C GLU A 215 -8.41 -21.78 33.84
N ARG A 216 -8.15 -23.07 34.13
CA ARG A 216 -8.44 -24.16 33.17
C ARG A 216 -9.95 -24.28 32.85
N PRO A 217 -10.87 -24.30 33.84
CA PRO A 217 -12.30 -24.34 33.55
C PRO A 217 -12.79 -23.10 32.79
N ARG A 218 -12.21 -21.92 33.06
CA ARG A 218 -12.52 -20.68 32.32
C ARG A 218 -12.16 -20.77 30.84
N VAL A 219 -11.02 -21.36 30.51
CA VAL A 219 -10.60 -21.60 29.12
C VAL A 219 -11.50 -22.65 28.47
N GLN A 220 -11.76 -23.77 29.14
CA GLN A 220 -12.64 -24.82 28.62
C GLN A 220 -14.07 -24.32 28.36
N SER A 221 -14.65 -23.54 29.27
CA SER A 221 -15.98 -22.95 29.10
C SER A 221 -16.02 -21.99 27.91
N ARG A 222 -14.98 -21.19 27.68
CA ARG A 222 -14.85 -20.33 26.49
C ARG A 222 -14.81 -21.15 25.20
N MET A 223 -14.01 -22.21 25.16
CA MET A 223 -13.92 -23.10 24.00
C MET A 223 -15.27 -23.77 23.68
N VAL A 224 -16.02 -24.20 24.69
CA VAL A 224 -17.36 -24.78 24.51
C VAL A 224 -18.35 -23.74 23.96
N LYS A 225 -18.38 -22.53 24.55
CA LYS A 225 -19.25 -21.44 24.06
C LYS A 225 -18.95 -21.04 22.62
N ASP A 226 -17.67 -20.99 22.25
CA ASP A 226 -17.26 -20.69 20.88
C ASP A 226 -17.74 -21.78 19.89
N ARG A 227 -17.64 -23.06 20.29
CA ARG A 227 -18.15 -24.19 19.48
C ARG A 227 -19.66 -24.11 19.30
N GLU A 228 -20.41 -23.86 20.38
CA GLU A 228 -21.88 -23.69 20.31
C GLU A 228 -22.27 -22.51 19.42
N GLN A 229 -21.54 -21.39 19.51
CA GLN A 229 -21.80 -20.22 18.69
C GLN A 229 -21.51 -20.51 17.20
N GLN A 230 -20.45 -21.28 16.92
CA GLN A 230 -20.13 -21.68 15.55
C GLN A 230 -21.19 -22.63 14.97
N GLN A 231 -21.65 -23.63 15.74
CA GLN A 231 -22.75 -24.51 15.35
C GLN A 231 -24.04 -23.73 15.09
N LYS A 232 -24.40 -22.77 15.95
CA LYS A 232 -25.55 -21.89 15.73
C LYS A 232 -25.44 -21.08 14.44
N ARG A 233 -24.23 -20.61 14.09
CA ARG A 233 -24.01 -19.88 12.84
C ARG A 233 -24.13 -20.78 11.61
N GLU A 234 -23.56 -21.98 11.67
CA GLU A 234 -23.66 -22.97 10.60
C GLU A 234 -25.13 -23.40 10.39
N GLN A 235 -25.87 -23.60 11.49
CA GLN A 235 -27.30 -23.93 11.44
C GLN A 235 -28.15 -22.76 10.95
N ALA A 236 -27.87 -21.52 11.36
CA ALA A 236 -28.54 -20.34 10.82
C ALA A 236 -28.27 -20.14 9.31
N LEU A 237 -27.06 -20.48 8.84
CA LEU A 237 -26.74 -20.47 7.40
C LEU A 237 -27.49 -21.56 6.65
N LEU A 238 -27.60 -22.76 7.23
CA LEU A 238 -28.37 -23.86 6.65
C LEU A 238 -29.87 -23.53 6.61
N GLU A 239 -30.43 -22.95 7.68
CA GLU A 239 -31.81 -22.47 7.75
C GLU A 239 -32.07 -21.34 6.77
N ALA A 240 -31.14 -20.38 6.65
CA ALA A 240 -31.25 -19.31 5.65
C ALA A 240 -31.22 -19.87 4.22
N ARG A 241 -30.42 -20.90 3.99
CA ARG A 241 -30.35 -21.60 2.70
C ARG A 241 -31.61 -22.39 2.41
N SER A 242 -32.15 -23.13 3.38
CA SER A 242 -33.43 -23.84 3.27
C SER A 242 -34.59 -22.88 3.04
N LYS A 243 -34.65 -21.77 3.79
CA LYS A 243 -35.65 -20.71 3.59
C LYS A 243 -35.53 -20.07 2.21
N TRP A 244 -34.32 -19.87 1.71
CA TRP A 244 -34.10 -19.39 0.35
C TRP A 244 -34.58 -20.40 -0.70
N GLU A 245 -34.36 -21.69 -0.45
CA GLU A 245 -34.80 -22.79 -1.32
C GLU A 245 -36.33 -23.02 -1.24
N GLU A 246 -36.99 -22.67 -0.13
CA GLU A 246 -38.44 -22.76 0.11
C GLU A 246 -39.23 -21.49 -0.23
N MET A 247 -38.58 -20.34 -0.37
CA MET A 247 -39.25 -19.07 -0.68
C MET A 247 -39.87 -19.11 -2.07
N ASP A 248 -41.19 -18.89 -2.15
CA ASP A 248 -41.88 -18.74 -3.42
C ASP A 248 -41.30 -17.53 -4.17
N VAL A 249 -40.86 -17.77 -5.40
CA VAL A 249 -40.28 -16.79 -6.32
C VAL A 249 -41.15 -15.54 -6.45
N LYS A 250 -42.47 -15.67 -6.21
CA LYS A 250 -43.44 -14.56 -6.18
C LYS A 250 -43.18 -13.52 -5.08
N ASP A 251 -42.71 -13.95 -3.90
CA ASP A 251 -42.52 -13.07 -2.73
C ASP A 251 -41.25 -12.22 -2.84
N VAL A 252 -40.28 -12.68 -3.64
CA VAL A 252 -39.04 -11.95 -3.94
C VAL A 252 -39.21 -11.01 -5.13
N LEU A 253 -39.96 -11.44 -6.16
CA LEU A 253 -40.08 -10.69 -7.41
C LEU A 253 -41.08 -9.53 -7.33
N SER A 254 -42.15 -9.65 -6.55
CA SER A 254 -43.19 -8.60 -6.46
C SER A 254 -42.64 -7.25 -5.97
N PRO A 255 -41.84 -7.18 -4.88
CA PRO A 255 -41.24 -5.92 -4.43
C PRO A 255 -40.20 -5.38 -5.42
N ALA A 256 -39.35 -6.24 -5.98
CA ALA A 256 -38.32 -5.86 -6.95
C ALA A 256 -38.91 -5.29 -8.25
N LEU A 257 -40.01 -5.86 -8.76
CA LEU A 257 -40.73 -5.38 -9.93
C LEU A 257 -41.55 -4.10 -9.67
N PHE A 258 -41.94 -3.86 -8.41
CA PHE A 258 -42.61 -2.63 -8.00
C PHE A 258 -41.65 -1.44 -7.97
N GLU A 259 -40.45 -1.60 -7.41
CA GLU A 259 -39.41 -0.55 -7.44
C GLU A 259 -38.96 -0.20 -8.87
N LEU A 260 -38.82 -1.22 -9.73
CA LEU A 260 -38.43 -1.03 -11.13
C LEU A 260 -39.46 -0.18 -11.91
N LYS A 261 -40.74 -0.32 -11.56
CA LYS A 261 -41.84 0.45 -12.15
C LYS A 261 -41.92 1.89 -11.63
N GLN A 262 -41.53 2.15 -10.38
CA GLN A 262 -41.42 3.52 -9.85
C GLN A 262 -40.29 4.32 -10.52
N LEU A 263 -39.16 3.65 -10.80
CA LEU A 263 -38.01 4.28 -11.46
C LEU A 263 -38.28 4.68 -12.91
N ASP A 264 -39.23 4.03 -13.58
CA ASP A 264 -39.52 4.21 -15.01
C ASP A 264 -40.82 4.98 -15.31
N ALA A 265 -41.35 5.71 -14.31
CA ALA A 265 -42.64 6.42 -14.33
C ALA A 265 -42.84 7.48 -15.45
N ARG A 266 -41.87 7.66 -16.36
CA ARG A 266 -41.97 8.57 -17.52
C ARG A 266 -42.28 7.88 -18.85
N GLN A 267 -42.36 6.55 -18.91
CA GLN A 267 -42.70 5.84 -20.16
C GLN A 267 -44.05 5.13 -20.09
N LYS A 268 -44.99 5.51 -20.96
CA LYS A 268 -46.30 4.85 -21.15
C LYS A 268 -46.21 3.48 -21.87
N ARG A 269 -45.02 2.87 -22.01
CA ARG A 269 -44.80 1.64 -22.81
C ARG A 269 -44.51 0.42 -21.91
N PRO A 270 -44.91 -0.79 -22.32
CA PRO A 270 -44.61 -2.02 -21.56
C PRO A 270 -43.10 -2.31 -21.54
N THR A 271 -42.57 -2.67 -20.37
CA THR A 271 -41.15 -2.94 -20.17
C THR A 271 -40.76 -4.25 -20.89
N LYS A 272 -39.79 -4.17 -21.81
CA LYS A 272 -39.33 -5.31 -22.61
C LYS A 272 -38.19 -6.03 -21.89
N ILE A 273 -38.32 -7.33 -21.69
CA ILE A 273 -37.34 -8.18 -21.02
C ILE A 273 -36.81 -9.20 -22.04
N LYS A 274 -35.48 -9.37 -22.12
CA LYS A 274 -34.85 -10.35 -23.02
C LYS A 274 -35.06 -11.77 -22.50
N ASP A 275 -35.35 -12.74 -23.37
CA ASP A 275 -35.65 -14.13 -22.96
C ASP A 275 -34.51 -14.83 -22.20
N ASP A 276 -33.26 -14.39 -22.42
CA ASP A 276 -32.03 -14.94 -21.82
C ASP A 276 -31.67 -14.30 -20.48
N SER A 277 -32.41 -13.28 -20.07
CA SER A 277 -32.18 -12.61 -18.80
C SER A 277 -32.72 -13.44 -17.64
N ALA A 278 -32.01 -13.42 -16.50
CA ALA A 278 -32.45 -14.10 -15.27
C ALA A 278 -33.88 -13.68 -14.86
N LEU A 279 -34.26 -12.44 -15.14
CA LEU A 279 -35.61 -11.90 -14.90
C LEU A 279 -36.67 -12.48 -15.86
N ALA A 280 -36.31 -12.80 -17.11
CA ALA A 280 -37.21 -13.57 -17.97
C ALA A 280 -37.34 -15.00 -17.49
N PHE A 281 -36.23 -15.67 -17.14
CA PHE A 281 -36.26 -17.04 -16.61
C PHE A 281 -37.14 -17.17 -15.36
N LEU A 282 -37.09 -16.21 -14.44
CA LEU A 282 -37.86 -16.21 -13.19
C LEU A 282 -39.35 -15.86 -13.36
N VAL A 283 -39.72 -15.11 -14.40
CA VAL A 283 -41.11 -14.65 -14.63
C VAL A 283 -41.80 -15.43 -15.77
N LYS A 284 -41.05 -16.22 -16.56
CA LYS A 284 -41.55 -17.01 -17.70
C LYS A 284 -42.68 -17.96 -17.32
N ASP A 285 -42.63 -18.52 -16.12
CA ASP A 285 -43.59 -19.50 -15.62
C ASP A 285 -44.69 -18.88 -14.75
N ASN A 286 -44.70 -17.54 -14.58
CA ASN A 286 -45.68 -16.79 -13.78
C ASN A 286 -46.40 -15.72 -14.63
N ALA A 287 -47.30 -16.17 -15.51
CA ALA A 287 -48.02 -15.31 -16.46
C ALA A 287 -48.83 -14.17 -15.81
N GLU A 288 -49.36 -14.39 -14.61
CA GLU A 288 -50.10 -13.38 -13.84
C GLU A 288 -49.25 -12.17 -13.44
N LEU A 289 -47.97 -12.38 -13.10
CA LEU A 289 -47.03 -11.30 -12.75
C LEU A 289 -46.66 -10.47 -13.99
N CYS A 290 -46.48 -11.12 -15.14
CA CYS A 290 -46.26 -10.45 -16.43
C CYS A 290 -47.43 -9.51 -16.78
N GLN A 291 -48.67 -9.96 -16.57
CA GLN A 291 -49.88 -9.17 -16.81
C GLN A 291 -50.01 -8.00 -15.83
N LYS A 292 -49.86 -8.26 -14.52
CA LYS A 292 -49.97 -7.24 -13.46
C LYS A 292 -48.95 -6.10 -13.61
N HIS A 293 -47.74 -6.41 -14.06
CA HIS A 293 -46.67 -5.42 -14.23
C HIS A 293 -46.45 -4.92 -15.67
N LYS A 294 -47.25 -5.38 -16.65
CA LYS A 294 -47.16 -5.00 -18.08
C LYS A 294 -45.78 -5.30 -18.70
N LEU A 295 -45.24 -6.48 -18.41
CA LEU A 295 -43.93 -6.94 -18.92
C LEU A 295 -44.12 -7.73 -20.21
N LYS A 296 -43.21 -7.57 -21.18
CA LYS A 296 -43.20 -8.34 -22.43
C LYS A 296 -41.85 -9.01 -22.64
N ILE A 297 -41.81 -10.35 -22.60
CA ILE A 297 -40.62 -11.15 -22.90
C ILE A 297 -40.45 -11.19 -24.42
N VAL A 298 -39.24 -10.90 -24.90
CA VAL A 298 -38.92 -10.80 -26.34
C VAL A 298 -37.79 -11.78 -26.68
N PRO A 299 -37.93 -12.59 -27.76
CA PRO A 299 -36.92 -13.56 -28.15
C PRO A 299 -35.58 -12.90 -28.48
N VAL A 300 -34.45 -13.51 -28.07
CA VAL A 300 -33.09 -12.97 -28.36
C VAL A 300 -32.88 -12.72 -29.85
N SER A 301 -33.48 -13.54 -30.72
CA SER A 301 -33.40 -13.44 -32.18
C SER A 301 -33.98 -12.15 -32.76
N GLU A 302 -34.94 -11.49 -32.09
CA GLU A 302 -35.50 -10.21 -32.58
C GLU A 302 -34.59 -9.00 -32.26
N ILE A 303 -33.64 -9.16 -31.33
CA ILE A 303 -32.65 -8.12 -30.99
C ILE A 303 -31.33 -8.34 -31.77
N ALA A 304 -31.19 -9.52 -32.40
CA ALA A 304 -30.01 -10.02 -33.11
C ALA A 304 -29.63 -9.30 -34.41
N LYS A 305 -30.29 -8.17 -34.76
CA LYS A 305 -29.80 -7.26 -35.81
C LYS A 305 -28.93 -6.11 -35.29
N SER A 306 -28.65 -6.04 -33.98
CA SER A 306 -27.89 -4.90 -33.43
C SER A 306 -26.70 -5.22 -32.53
N GLN A 307 -26.41 -6.48 -32.19
CA GLN A 307 -25.31 -6.79 -31.27
C GLN A 307 -24.71 -8.18 -31.54
N GLN A 308 -23.70 -8.23 -32.40
CA GLN A 308 -22.81 -9.36 -32.63
C GLN A 308 -21.54 -8.72 -33.24
N GLU A 309 -20.52 -8.38 -32.46
CA GLU A 309 -19.55 -9.32 -31.92
C GLU A 309 -19.27 -9.06 -30.43
N TYR A 310 -19.74 -10.01 -29.62
CA TYR A 310 -19.55 -10.13 -28.18
C TYR A 310 -18.84 -11.47 -27.97
N PHE A 311 -17.51 -11.48 -28.01
CA PHE A 311 -16.61 -12.60 -27.66
C PHE A 311 -15.21 -11.96 -27.58
N GLU A 312 -14.41 -11.97 -26.52
CA GLU A 312 -14.25 -12.92 -25.42
C GLU A 312 -13.68 -12.22 -24.16
N GLN A 313 -14.12 -12.76 -23.03
CA GLN A 313 -13.82 -12.38 -21.67
C GLN A 313 -12.36 -12.70 -21.27
N LYS A 314 -11.63 -11.69 -20.76
CA LYS A 314 -10.72 -11.72 -19.59
C LYS A 314 -9.69 -10.58 -19.68
N GLY A 315 -9.84 -9.54 -18.86
CA GLY A 315 -8.81 -8.49 -18.78
C GLY A 315 -9.00 -7.41 -17.72
N PHE A 316 -10.20 -7.23 -17.17
CA PHE A 316 -10.47 -6.06 -16.32
C PHE A 316 -10.36 -6.31 -14.80
N TYR A 317 -10.47 -7.56 -14.34
CA TYR A 317 -10.38 -7.90 -12.91
C TYR A 317 -9.00 -7.62 -12.28
N ALA A 318 -7.93 -7.55 -13.07
CA ALA A 318 -6.57 -7.29 -12.57
C ALA A 318 -6.21 -5.80 -12.44
N LEU A 319 -7.03 -4.88 -12.97
CA LEU A 319 -6.66 -3.46 -13.08
C LEU A 319 -7.16 -2.62 -11.89
N LEU A 320 -8.36 -2.92 -11.36
CA LEU A 320 -8.96 -2.17 -10.26
C LEU A 320 -8.47 -2.62 -8.87
N HIS A 321 -8.11 -3.91 -8.71
CA HIS A 321 -7.66 -4.43 -7.42
C HIS A 321 -6.24 -4.01 -7.00
N ARG A 322 -5.45 -3.42 -7.91
CA ARG A 322 -4.02 -3.15 -7.65
C ARG A 322 -3.68 -1.70 -7.27
N GLN A 323 -4.59 -0.73 -7.40
CA GLN A 323 -4.23 0.69 -7.21
C GLN A 323 -5.31 1.62 -6.59
N ALA A 324 -6.40 1.09 -6.04
CA ALA A 324 -7.26 1.91 -5.16
C ALA A 324 -6.56 2.09 -3.79
N TYR A 325 -6.52 3.32 -3.29
CA TYR A 325 -5.89 3.67 -2.02
C TYR A 325 -6.40 2.77 -0.87
N LYS A 326 -5.47 2.19 -0.09
CA LYS A 326 -5.74 1.65 1.26
C LYS A 326 -6.46 2.77 2.05
N GLY A 327 -7.75 2.61 2.29
CA GLY A 327 -8.57 3.58 3.05
C GLY A 327 -10.04 3.72 2.60
N VAL A 328 -10.39 3.34 1.36
CA VAL A 328 -11.77 3.54 0.82
C VAL A 328 -12.53 2.22 0.62
N HIS A 329 -11.88 1.07 0.83
CA HIS A 329 -12.51 -0.26 0.68
C HIS A 329 -13.64 -0.56 1.68
N ASN A 330 -13.85 0.26 2.70
CA ASN A 330 -14.89 0.04 3.71
C ASN A 330 -16.21 0.77 3.39
N LEU A 331 -16.38 1.26 2.18
CA LEU A 331 -17.57 2.02 1.79
C LEU A 331 -18.32 1.24 0.70
N VAL A 332 -19.28 0.44 1.15
CA VAL A 332 -20.32 -0.26 0.36
C VAL A 332 -20.86 0.58 -0.83
N PRO A 333 -21.01 1.92 -0.72
CA PRO A 333 -21.42 2.74 -1.86
C PRO A 333 -20.46 2.81 -3.05
N ALA A 334 -19.15 2.67 -2.82
CA ALA A 334 -18.14 2.69 -3.87
C ALA A 334 -18.14 1.37 -4.68
N GLU A 335 -18.46 0.25 -4.03
CA GLU A 335 -18.63 -1.07 -4.66
C GLU A 335 -19.92 -1.13 -5.50
N LEU A 336 -21.02 -0.56 -4.99
CA LEU A 336 -22.28 -0.41 -5.74
C LEU A 336 -22.11 0.48 -6.98
N ALA A 337 -21.34 1.58 -6.88
CA ALA A 337 -20.99 2.42 -8.02
C ALA A 337 -20.09 1.71 -9.04
N LEU A 338 -19.24 0.79 -8.59
CA LEU A 338 -18.40 -0.06 -9.44
C LEU A 338 -19.24 -1.07 -10.24
N GLY A 339 -20.26 -1.65 -9.62
CA GLY A 339 -21.20 -2.60 -10.22
C GLY A 339 -22.03 -2.02 -11.36
N GLU A 340 -22.42 -0.74 -11.29
CA GLU A 340 -23.14 -0.07 -12.39
C GLU A 340 -22.25 0.42 -13.55
N LEU A 341 -20.93 0.51 -13.34
CA LEU A 341 -19.96 0.88 -14.37
C LEU A 341 -19.56 -0.31 -15.28
N VAL A 342 -20.09 -1.51 -15.01
CA VAL A 342 -19.82 -2.80 -15.68
C VAL A 342 -20.33 -2.87 -17.13
N GLN A 343 -21.11 -1.89 -17.60
CA GLN A 343 -21.64 -1.86 -18.97
C GLN A 343 -20.67 -1.32 -20.04
N PHE A 344 -19.39 -1.12 -19.70
CA PHE A 344 -18.40 -0.60 -20.67
C PHE A 344 -17.54 -1.73 -21.23
N GLU A 345 -17.78 -2.09 -22.49
CA GLU A 345 -16.89 -2.93 -23.28
C GLU A 345 -15.92 -2.06 -24.09
N PRO A 346 -14.62 -2.02 -23.75
CA PRO A 346 -13.65 -1.32 -24.58
C PRO A 346 -13.53 -2.02 -25.94
N LYS A 347 -13.40 -1.24 -27.02
CA LYS A 347 -13.02 -1.79 -28.32
C LYS A 347 -11.69 -2.56 -28.19
N PRO A 348 -11.47 -3.62 -28.98
CA PRO A 348 -10.20 -4.34 -28.99
C PRO A 348 -9.03 -3.36 -29.16
N CYS A 349 -7.99 -3.56 -28.34
CA CYS A 349 -6.83 -2.68 -28.30
C CYS A 349 -6.03 -2.82 -29.60
N ASN A 350 -6.34 -1.98 -30.58
CA ASN A 350 -5.55 -1.87 -31.80
C ASN A 350 -4.20 -1.25 -31.44
N SER A 351 -3.15 -2.08 -31.42
CA SER A 351 -1.79 -1.61 -31.18
C SER A 351 -1.43 -0.59 -32.26
N ASN A 352 -0.98 0.59 -31.86
CA ASN A 352 -0.40 1.57 -32.77
C ASN A 352 1.07 1.26 -33.09
N GLN A 353 1.56 0.06 -32.78
CA GLN A 353 2.91 -0.38 -33.12
C GLN A 353 2.99 -0.62 -34.62
N THR A 354 3.92 0.08 -35.26
CA THR A 354 4.31 -0.22 -36.63
C THR A 354 5.07 -1.54 -36.68
N TRP A 355 5.23 -2.09 -37.89
CA TRP A 355 6.12 -3.25 -38.10
C TRP A 355 7.54 -2.98 -37.60
N ILE A 356 8.04 -1.74 -37.77
CA ILE A 356 9.36 -1.32 -37.27
C ILE A 356 9.40 -1.38 -35.75
N ASP A 357 8.38 -0.88 -35.06
CA ASP A 357 8.30 -0.95 -33.59
C ASP A 357 8.32 -2.41 -33.10
N MET A 358 7.63 -3.30 -33.81
CA MET A 358 7.60 -4.73 -33.48
C MET A 358 8.96 -5.40 -33.72
N LYS A 359 9.65 -5.09 -34.81
CA LYS A 359 11.00 -5.60 -35.10
C LYS A 359 12.03 -5.07 -34.12
N ALA A 360 12.02 -3.77 -33.82
CA ALA A 360 12.84 -3.17 -32.78
C ALA A 360 12.59 -3.84 -31.42
N GLN A 361 11.33 -4.19 -31.11
CA GLN A 361 11.00 -4.89 -29.88
C GLN A 361 11.54 -6.32 -29.83
N ILE A 362 11.52 -7.05 -30.94
CA ILE A 362 12.14 -8.38 -31.02
C ILE A 362 13.65 -8.24 -30.85
N TRP A 363 14.28 -7.27 -31.50
CA TRP A 363 15.71 -7.02 -31.41
C TRP A 363 16.14 -6.70 -29.97
N LEU A 364 15.45 -5.77 -29.30
CA LEU A 364 15.73 -5.41 -27.90
C LEU A 364 15.57 -6.58 -26.94
N ARG A 365 14.63 -7.50 -27.21
CA ARG A 365 14.45 -8.73 -26.41
C ARG A 365 15.57 -9.73 -26.64
N ARG A 366 16.01 -9.91 -27.89
CA ARG A 366 17.12 -10.82 -28.24
C ARG A 366 18.46 -10.38 -27.67
N HIS A 367 18.66 -9.08 -27.46
CA HIS A 367 19.91 -8.52 -26.93
C HIS A 367 19.80 -8.07 -25.47
N ALA A 368 18.74 -8.48 -24.75
CA ALA A 368 18.49 -8.01 -23.39
C ALA A 368 19.64 -8.30 -22.41
N GLU A 369 20.48 -9.31 -22.67
CA GLU A 369 21.65 -9.62 -21.85
C GLU A 369 22.76 -8.56 -21.97
N PHE A 370 22.93 -7.94 -23.15
CA PHE A 370 24.03 -7.02 -23.42
C PHE A 370 23.64 -5.55 -23.32
N ILE A 371 22.38 -5.22 -23.61
CA ILE A 371 21.91 -3.82 -23.65
C ILE A 371 20.78 -3.53 -22.67
N CYS A 372 20.76 -2.29 -22.21
CA CYS A 372 19.73 -1.70 -21.38
C CYS A 372 19.17 -0.45 -22.07
N ILE A 373 17.85 -0.24 -21.92
CA ILE A 373 17.25 1.06 -22.21
C ILE A 373 17.09 1.77 -20.88
N VAL A 374 17.50 3.03 -20.81
CA VAL A 374 17.54 3.83 -19.59
C VAL A 374 17.11 5.26 -19.85
N ASP A 375 16.47 5.87 -18.85
CA ASP A 375 16.01 7.25 -18.94
C ASP A 375 17.24 8.18 -18.90
N CYS A 376 17.30 9.16 -19.78
CA CYS A 376 18.30 10.22 -19.71
C CYS A 376 17.89 11.29 -18.68
N ASP A 377 18.88 11.86 -18.00
CA ASP A 377 18.71 13.01 -17.14
C ASP A 377 18.34 14.27 -17.95
N LYS A 378 17.81 15.30 -17.26
CA LYS A 378 17.42 16.60 -17.84
C LYS A 378 16.38 16.52 -18.99
N GLY A 379 15.68 15.40 -19.13
CA GLY A 379 14.58 15.24 -20.10
C GLY A 379 15.03 14.96 -21.53
N LEU A 380 16.24 14.40 -21.71
CA LEU A 380 16.85 14.09 -23.02
C LEU A 380 16.35 12.78 -23.65
N GLY A 381 15.17 12.30 -23.25
CA GLY A 381 14.59 11.06 -23.75
C GLY A 381 15.18 9.80 -23.10
N ASP A 382 15.25 8.73 -23.89
CA ASP A 382 15.78 7.42 -23.49
C ASP A 382 17.10 7.15 -24.22
N ALA A 383 18.04 6.45 -23.58
CA ALA A 383 19.29 5.98 -24.17
C ALA A 383 19.36 4.45 -24.20
N ILE A 384 20.03 3.91 -25.23
CA ILE A 384 20.44 2.51 -25.30
C ILE A 384 21.90 2.45 -24.86
N VAL A 385 22.21 1.67 -23.83
CA VAL A 385 23.56 1.56 -23.24
C VAL A 385 23.92 0.11 -22.98
N LEU A 386 25.21 -0.18 -22.82
CA LEU A 386 25.68 -1.49 -22.40
C LEU A 386 25.24 -1.81 -20.96
N ARG A 387 24.85 -3.06 -20.74
CA ARG A 387 24.45 -3.54 -19.40
C ARG A 387 25.61 -3.48 -18.42
N SER A 388 26.84 -3.80 -18.86
CA SER A 388 28.06 -3.69 -18.07
C SER A 388 28.26 -2.28 -17.51
N TRP A 389 28.16 -1.27 -18.40
CA TRP A 389 28.26 0.14 -18.01
C TRP A 389 27.21 0.53 -16.96
N ILE A 390 25.96 0.07 -17.10
CA ILE A 390 24.92 0.31 -16.08
C ILE A 390 25.29 -0.30 -14.73
N VAL A 391 25.77 -1.54 -14.72
CA VAL A 391 26.16 -2.22 -13.48
C VAL A 391 27.32 -1.50 -12.80
N GLU A 392 28.34 -1.08 -13.57
CA GLU A 392 29.46 -0.29 -13.07
C GLU A 392 29.01 1.04 -12.48
N GLN A 393 28.16 1.77 -13.20
CA GLN A 393 27.62 3.05 -12.73
C GLN A 393 26.75 2.89 -11.49
N ILE A 394 25.96 1.82 -11.39
CA ILE A 394 25.16 1.56 -10.19
C ILE A 394 26.07 1.25 -8.99
N LYS A 395 27.10 0.41 -9.17
CA LYS A 395 28.09 0.13 -8.12
C LYS A 395 28.78 1.42 -7.66
N LEU A 396 29.19 2.27 -8.60
CA LEU A 396 29.78 3.58 -8.33
C LEU A 396 28.84 4.53 -7.57
N GLN A 397 27.53 4.49 -7.85
CA GLN A 397 26.56 5.34 -7.15
C GLN A 397 26.22 4.80 -5.76
N LEU A 398 26.19 3.46 -5.59
CA LEU A 398 26.00 2.83 -4.29
C LEU A 398 27.19 3.10 -3.37
N SER A 399 28.42 3.09 -3.89
CA SER A 399 29.62 3.35 -3.08
C SER A 399 29.71 4.78 -2.51
N LYS A 400 28.86 5.71 -2.96
CA LYS A 400 28.85 7.12 -2.51
C LYS A 400 27.97 7.40 -1.29
N GLY A 401 27.33 6.38 -0.71
CA GLY A 401 26.44 6.58 0.45
C GLY A 401 25.66 5.35 0.92
N TYR A 402 26.02 4.17 0.40
CA TYR A 402 25.42 2.91 0.79
C TYR A 402 26.46 1.86 1.18
N VAL A 403 26.11 1.03 2.15
CA VAL A 403 26.86 -0.16 2.55
C VAL A 403 26.03 -1.39 2.20
N GLN A 404 26.66 -2.39 1.61
CA GLN A 404 26.00 -3.67 1.32
C GLN A 404 25.75 -4.43 2.62
N ILE A 405 24.55 -4.98 2.77
CA ILE A 405 24.13 -5.79 3.92
C ILE A 405 23.59 -7.15 3.44
N THR A 406 23.59 -8.15 4.32
CA THR A 406 23.01 -9.46 4.00
C THR A 406 21.47 -9.40 4.04
N GLU A 407 20.81 -10.40 3.44
CA GLU A 407 19.36 -10.51 3.55
C GLU A 407 18.91 -10.75 5.00
N ALA A 408 19.67 -11.51 5.78
CA ALA A 408 19.41 -11.74 7.20
C ALA A 408 19.48 -10.42 7.99
N ASP A 409 20.53 -9.63 7.80
CA ASP A 409 20.68 -8.32 8.44
C ASP A 409 19.55 -7.36 8.05
N PHE A 410 19.17 -7.38 6.76
CA PHE A 410 18.04 -6.59 6.27
C PHE A 410 16.75 -6.97 7.01
N LEU A 411 16.40 -8.25 7.06
CA LEU A 411 15.17 -8.72 7.72
C LEU A 411 15.18 -8.40 9.21
N TYR A 412 16.29 -8.65 9.89
CA TYR A 412 16.49 -8.35 11.31
C TYR A 412 16.29 -6.85 11.60
N ARG A 413 17.03 -5.99 10.89
CA ARG A 413 16.97 -4.53 11.07
C ARG A 413 15.61 -3.94 10.71
N MET A 414 14.95 -4.47 9.68
CA MET A 414 13.57 -4.04 9.36
C MET A 414 12.60 -4.43 10.47
N GLY A 415 12.77 -5.61 11.11
CA GLY A 415 11.99 -6.03 12.27
C GLY A 415 12.17 -5.07 13.44
N GLU A 416 13.41 -4.77 13.82
CA GLU A 416 13.74 -3.82 14.89
C GLU A 416 13.17 -2.44 14.63
N LEU A 417 13.42 -1.86 13.45
CA LEU A 417 12.95 -0.50 13.13
C LEU A 417 11.42 -0.41 13.08
N LYS A 418 10.72 -1.47 12.65
CA LYS A 418 9.25 -1.52 12.74
C LYS A 418 8.76 -1.58 14.17
N HIS A 419 9.43 -2.37 15.02
CA HIS A 419 9.11 -2.42 16.44
C HIS A 419 9.33 -1.05 17.10
N CYS A 420 10.46 -0.39 16.84
CA CYS A 420 10.73 0.97 17.28
C CYS A 420 9.68 1.96 16.75
N ALA A 421 9.27 1.84 15.48
CA ALA A 421 8.24 2.68 14.90
C ALA A 421 6.89 2.50 15.58
N ASP A 422 6.50 1.24 15.87
CA ASP A 422 5.26 0.94 16.56
C ASP A 422 5.26 1.48 17.99
N ALA A 423 6.34 1.25 18.73
CA ALA A 423 6.53 1.80 20.07
C ALA A 423 6.50 3.34 20.08
N LEU A 424 7.19 3.97 19.12
CA LEU A 424 7.20 5.41 18.95
C LEU A 424 5.79 5.95 18.68
N VAL A 425 5.06 5.36 17.74
CA VAL A 425 3.68 5.77 17.43
C VAL A 425 2.76 5.58 18.64
N GLN A 426 2.88 4.46 19.36
CA GLN A 426 2.06 4.21 20.55
C GLN A 426 2.36 5.20 21.68
N TYR A 427 3.62 5.47 21.97
CA TYR A 427 4.03 6.45 22.99
C TYR A 427 3.51 7.86 22.68
N PHE A 428 3.60 8.29 21.42
CA PHE A 428 3.09 9.61 21.03
C PHE A 428 1.56 9.64 20.85
N ALA A 429 0.91 8.49 20.70
CA ALA A 429 -0.54 8.39 20.79
C ALA A 429 -1.04 8.57 22.23
N THR A 430 -0.37 7.95 23.22
CA THR A 430 -0.78 8.07 24.63
C THR A 430 -0.55 9.46 25.20
N SER A 431 0.47 10.19 24.72
CA SER A 431 0.68 11.61 25.06
C SER A 431 -0.30 12.58 24.38
N GLY A 432 -1.20 12.08 23.51
CA GLY A 432 -2.16 12.89 22.77
C GLY A 432 -1.56 13.69 21.60
N ALA A 433 -0.29 13.45 21.26
CA ALA A 433 0.38 14.11 20.14
C ALA A 433 -0.11 13.63 18.77
N LEU A 434 -0.66 12.41 18.72
CA LEU A 434 -1.20 11.79 17.51
C LEU A 434 -2.68 11.44 17.69
N SER A 435 -3.49 11.76 16.68
CA SER A 435 -4.88 11.34 16.62
C SER A 435 -5.00 9.84 16.29
N LYS A 436 -6.14 9.24 16.64
CA LYS A 436 -6.45 7.83 16.30
C LYS A 436 -6.33 7.55 14.79
N ALA A 437 -6.72 8.50 13.95
CA ALA A 437 -6.63 8.37 12.50
C ALA A 437 -5.17 8.39 12.03
N GLU A 438 -4.33 9.29 12.58
CA GLU A 438 -2.90 9.32 12.29
C GLU A 438 -2.22 8.02 12.72
N VAL A 439 -2.54 7.50 13.91
CA VAL A 439 -1.99 6.20 14.39
C VAL A 439 -2.33 5.06 13.44
N LEU A 440 -3.59 4.94 13.01
CA LEU A 440 -4.02 3.90 12.05
C LEU A 440 -3.32 4.06 10.70
N PHE A 441 -3.17 5.30 10.22
CA PHE A 441 -2.48 5.59 8.97
C PHE A 441 -1.00 5.21 9.03
N LEU A 442 -0.31 5.64 10.08
CA LEU A 442 1.14 5.42 10.26
C LEU A 442 1.48 3.93 10.31
N ARG A 443 0.63 3.11 10.95
CA ARG A 443 0.81 1.65 11.08
C ARG A 443 0.36 0.84 9.86
N SER A 444 -0.31 1.47 8.90
CA SER A 444 -1.01 0.80 7.77
C SER A 444 -0.12 -0.03 6.82
N SER A 445 1.20 0.07 6.93
CA SER A 445 2.16 -0.58 6.05
C SER A 445 3.30 -1.31 6.78
N PHE A 446 3.23 -1.49 8.10
CA PHE A 446 4.26 -2.20 8.88
C PHE A 446 4.35 -3.69 8.52
N ASP A 447 3.30 -4.25 7.92
CA ASP A 447 3.25 -5.60 7.36
C ASP A 447 4.21 -5.82 6.17
N ARG A 448 4.67 -4.75 5.51
CA ARG A 448 5.50 -4.86 4.30
C ARG A 448 6.95 -5.20 4.62
N ALA A 449 7.54 -6.16 3.92
CA ALA A 449 8.94 -6.55 4.08
C ALA A 449 9.85 -6.16 2.90
N SER A 450 9.38 -5.32 1.96
CA SER A 450 10.16 -4.99 0.76
C SER A 450 11.10 -3.81 0.97
N ALA A 451 12.36 -3.99 0.58
CA ALA A 451 13.31 -2.91 0.35
C ALA A 451 12.88 -2.01 -0.83
N GLY A 452 13.47 -0.82 -0.92
CA GLY A 452 13.36 0.04 -2.08
C GLY A 452 14.03 -0.58 -3.31
N THR A 453 13.80 0.02 -4.48
CA THR A 453 14.49 -0.36 -5.72
C THR A 453 15.46 0.74 -6.14
N PHE A 454 16.69 0.36 -6.49
CA PHE A 454 17.71 1.31 -6.97
C PHE A 454 17.81 1.28 -8.49
N ARG A 455 17.85 2.46 -9.11
CA ARG A 455 18.10 2.62 -10.55
C ARG A 455 18.88 3.90 -10.82
N ILE A 456 19.36 4.09 -12.04
CA ILE A 456 20.04 5.32 -12.46
C ILE A 456 19.36 5.96 -13.67
N LEU A 457 19.57 7.27 -13.82
CA LEU A 457 19.37 8.02 -15.06
C LEU A 457 20.74 8.33 -15.68
N VAL A 458 20.82 8.39 -17.00
CA VAL A 458 22.08 8.66 -17.72
C VAL A 458 22.26 10.16 -17.97
N LYS A 459 23.38 10.72 -17.55
CA LYS A 459 23.74 12.12 -17.79
C LYS A 459 24.53 12.23 -19.11
N VAL A 460 23.86 12.01 -20.24
CA VAL A 460 24.46 12.11 -21.59
C VAL A 460 24.99 13.51 -21.95
N HIS A 461 24.62 14.52 -21.17
CA HIS A 461 25.04 15.91 -21.31
C HIS A 461 26.35 16.25 -20.57
N LYS A 462 26.97 15.27 -19.94
CA LYS A 462 28.25 15.42 -19.23
C LYS A 462 29.33 14.65 -19.97
N ASP A 463 30.56 15.17 -19.90
CA ASP A 463 31.75 14.52 -20.42
C ASP A 463 32.78 14.39 -19.28
N PRO A 464 33.17 13.17 -18.86
CA PRO A 464 32.63 11.89 -19.32
C PRO A 464 31.15 11.68 -18.93
N ILE A 465 30.46 10.78 -19.64
CA ILE A 465 29.05 10.45 -19.39
C ILE A 465 28.87 9.96 -17.96
N GLY A 466 28.00 10.64 -17.21
CA GLY A 466 27.72 10.33 -15.81
C GLY A 466 26.39 9.61 -15.58
N SER A 467 26.07 9.38 -14.30
CA SER A 467 24.80 8.80 -13.86
C SER A 467 24.18 9.58 -12.70
N ARG A 468 22.87 9.44 -12.50
CA ARG A 468 22.10 10.01 -11.37
C ARG A 468 21.34 8.89 -10.66
N PRO A 469 21.56 8.66 -9.35
CA PRO A 469 20.85 7.62 -8.61
C PRO A 469 19.39 8.00 -8.39
N ILE A 470 18.50 7.00 -8.41
CA ILE A 470 17.09 7.12 -8.09
C ILE A 470 16.69 5.92 -7.23
N CYS A 471 16.30 6.20 -5.99
CA CYS A 471 15.79 5.24 -5.04
C CYS A 471 14.27 5.31 -5.03
N ASN A 472 13.61 4.23 -5.42
CA ASN A 472 12.16 4.14 -5.36
C ASN A 472 11.75 3.39 -4.09
N MET A 473 11.39 4.18 -3.06
CA MET A 473 10.99 3.72 -1.72
C MET A 473 9.47 3.55 -1.56
N ARG A 474 8.68 3.68 -2.63
CA ARG A 474 7.20 3.70 -2.53
C ARG A 474 6.57 2.45 -1.92
N GLN A 475 7.28 1.32 -1.99
CA GLN A 475 6.81 0.04 -1.46
C GLN A 475 7.34 -0.24 -0.03
N CYS A 476 8.21 0.61 0.50
CA CYS A 476 8.76 0.43 1.84
C CYS A 476 7.67 0.59 2.91
N TRP A 477 7.87 -0.08 4.04
CA TRP A 477 6.92 -0.10 5.16
C TRP A 477 6.74 1.26 5.83
N PHE A 478 7.79 2.10 5.81
CA PHE A 478 7.79 3.43 6.41
C PHE A 478 7.14 4.51 5.53
N GLN A 479 6.58 4.14 4.37
CA GLN A 479 5.99 5.12 3.45
C GLN A 479 4.88 5.99 4.09
N PRO A 480 3.99 5.47 4.96
CA PRO A 480 3.04 6.31 5.70
C PRO A 480 3.73 7.33 6.61
N LEU A 481 4.81 6.97 7.30
CA LEU A 481 5.63 7.91 8.08
C LEU A 481 6.20 9.00 7.18
N SER A 482 6.78 8.64 6.03
CA SER A 482 7.33 9.64 5.10
C SER A 482 6.25 10.58 4.55
N ALA A 483 5.05 10.08 4.27
CA ALA A 483 3.93 10.90 3.84
C ALA A 483 3.45 11.87 4.93
N PHE A 484 3.35 11.39 6.18
CA PHE A 484 3.04 12.22 7.33
C PHE A 484 4.08 13.33 7.53
N LEU A 485 5.37 13.00 7.44
CA LEU A 485 6.45 13.97 7.55
C LEU A 485 6.37 15.05 6.46
N VAL A 486 6.10 14.67 5.21
CA VAL A 486 5.88 15.65 4.13
C VAL A 486 4.71 16.56 4.45
N GLU A 487 3.59 16.02 4.93
CA GLU A 487 2.41 16.80 5.29
C GLU A 487 2.70 17.84 6.38
N LYS A 488 3.43 17.45 7.43
CA LYS A 488 3.75 18.35 8.55
C LYS A 488 4.87 19.35 8.22
N LEU A 489 5.84 18.98 7.39
CA LEU A 489 7.05 19.78 7.16
C LEU A 489 6.97 20.69 5.93
N ALA A 490 6.24 20.30 4.87
CA ALA A 490 6.14 21.11 3.65
C ALA A 490 5.64 22.55 3.90
N PRO A 491 4.65 22.80 4.79
CA PRO A 491 4.20 24.15 5.10
C PRO A 491 5.29 25.05 5.71
N LEU A 492 6.32 24.48 6.33
CA LEU A 492 7.40 25.24 6.97
C LEU A 492 8.45 25.74 5.97
N VAL A 493 8.53 25.14 4.78
CA VAL A 493 9.48 25.52 3.73
C VAL A 493 8.95 26.67 2.88
N SER A 494 7.63 26.70 2.62
CA SER A 494 7.02 27.71 1.75
C SER A 494 7.29 29.18 2.15
N PRO A 495 7.39 29.54 3.45
CA PRO A 495 7.67 30.91 3.87
C PRO A 495 9.17 31.31 3.85
N LEU A 496 10.09 30.39 3.55
CA LEU A 496 11.52 30.67 3.61
C LEU A 496 11.92 31.61 2.46
N ALA A 497 12.37 32.82 2.80
CA ALA A 497 12.57 33.91 1.84
C ALA A 497 13.61 33.61 0.73
N SER A 498 14.66 32.85 1.05
CA SER A 498 15.68 32.43 0.09
C SER A 498 15.21 31.28 -0.81
N VAL A 499 14.16 30.56 -0.45
CA VAL A 499 13.70 29.36 -1.17
C VAL A 499 12.58 29.74 -2.14
N ILE A 500 12.74 29.36 -3.40
CA ILE A 500 11.69 29.48 -4.42
C ILE A 500 11.13 28.11 -4.78
N VAL A 501 9.83 28.06 -5.08
CA VAL A 501 9.14 26.82 -5.50
C VAL A 501 8.87 26.75 -7.00
N SER A 502 9.07 27.87 -7.73
CA SER A 502 8.88 27.92 -9.18
C SER A 502 9.53 29.16 -9.80
N THR A 503 9.81 29.09 -11.11
CA THR A 503 10.19 30.27 -11.89
C THR A 503 9.11 31.37 -11.86
N ASP A 504 7.82 31.03 -11.76
CA ASP A 504 6.75 32.04 -11.66
C ASP A 504 6.92 32.91 -10.40
N GLN A 505 7.26 32.31 -9.26
CA GLN A 505 7.52 33.04 -8.01
C GLN A 505 8.78 33.89 -8.12
N LEU A 506 9.84 33.36 -8.74
CA LEU A 506 11.08 34.11 -8.95
C LEU A 506 10.83 35.36 -9.81
N LEU A 507 10.12 35.24 -10.93
CA LEU A 507 9.83 36.38 -11.80
C LEU A 507 8.99 37.46 -11.10
N GLN A 508 8.04 37.07 -10.25
CA GLN A 508 7.29 38.03 -9.42
C GLN A 508 8.20 38.81 -8.48
N GLN A 509 9.23 38.17 -7.93
CA GLN A 509 10.20 38.82 -7.06
C GLN A 509 11.17 39.70 -7.86
N LEU A 510 11.58 39.29 -9.07
CA LEU A 510 12.50 40.03 -9.93
C LEU A 510 11.86 41.24 -10.63
N ASP A 511 10.54 41.23 -10.87
CA ASP A 511 9.87 42.27 -11.65
C ASP A 511 10.05 43.67 -11.05
N SER A 512 10.08 43.76 -9.72
CA SER A 512 10.27 45.00 -8.95
C SER A 512 11.71 45.23 -8.45
N VAL A 513 12.68 44.39 -8.84
CA VAL A 513 14.07 44.55 -8.40
C VAL A 513 14.77 45.59 -9.28
N GLU A 514 15.24 46.65 -8.64
CA GLU A 514 16.27 47.55 -9.17
C GLU A 514 17.62 47.13 -8.58
N CYS A 515 18.55 46.74 -9.43
CA CYS A 515 19.88 46.30 -9.01
C CYS A 515 20.69 47.50 -8.48
N LEU A 516 21.37 47.31 -7.35
CA LEU A 516 22.31 48.30 -6.83
C LEU A 516 23.51 48.44 -7.80
N PRO A 517 24.28 49.55 -7.73
CA PRO A 517 25.48 49.72 -8.54
C PRO A 517 26.45 48.53 -8.40
N ASN A 518 27.10 48.16 -9.50
CA ASN A 518 28.12 47.09 -9.58
C ASN A 518 27.60 45.67 -9.25
N MET A 519 26.30 45.47 -9.17
CA MET A 519 25.73 44.13 -9.00
C MET A 519 25.88 43.31 -10.27
N VAL A 520 26.20 42.03 -10.10
CA VAL A 520 26.18 41.00 -11.14
C VAL A 520 25.36 39.82 -10.66
N PHE A 521 24.72 39.12 -11.59
CA PHE A 521 24.18 37.81 -11.28
C PHE A 521 25.31 36.80 -11.12
N VAL A 522 25.20 35.94 -10.13
CA VAL A 522 26.09 34.80 -9.92
C VAL A 522 25.24 33.57 -9.69
N THR A 523 25.58 32.45 -10.33
CA THR A 523 24.96 31.15 -10.03
C THR A 523 25.97 30.21 -9.41
N LEU A 524 25.55 29.52 -8.36
CA LEU A 524 26.34 28.47 -7.70
C LEU A 524 25.57 27.15 -7.77
N ASP A 525 26.31 26.08 -8.05
CA ASP A 525 25.79 24.71 -8.06
C ASP A 525 26.35 23.95 -6.85
N VAL A 526 25.49 23.21 -6.15
CA VAL A 526 25.95 22.28 -5.09
C VAL A 526 26.33 20.94 -5.71
N VAL A 527 27.57 20.52 -5.51
CA VAL A 527 28.08 19.25 -6.04
C VAL A 527 27.46 18.09 -5.28
N ASN A 528 26.66 17.27 -5.98
CA ASN A 528 26.03 16.05 -5.43
C ASN A 528 25.33 16.25 -4.08
N LEU A 529 24.49 17.29 -3.96
CA LEU A 529 23.84 17.70 -2.71
C LEU A 529 23.42 16.54 -1.79
N TYR A 530 22.55 15.63 -2.25
CA TYR A 530 21.95 14.64 -1.35
C TYR A 530 22.96 13.67 -0.72
N PRO A 531 23.87 13.00 -1.46
CA PRO A 531 24.95 12.23 -0.85
C PRO A 531 25.92 13.04 0.03
N SER A 532 26.13 14.32 -0.27
CA SER A 532 27.11 15.17 0.40
C SER A 532 26.63 15.77 1.73
N ILE A 533 25.35 15.63 2.09
CA ILE A 533 24.82 16.14 3.36
C ILE A 533 25.27 15.23 4.50
N SER A 534 26.01 15.77 5.47
CA SER A 534 26.27 15.08 6.74
C SER A 534 24.96 14.90 7.51
N ARG A 535 24.51 13.65 7.67
CA ARG A 535 23.25 13.33 8.35
C ARG A 535 23.23 13.81 9.82
N PRO A 536 24.29 13.64 10.63
CA PRO A 536 24.31 14.17 12.00
C PRO A 536 24.16 15.70 12.06
N HIS A 537 24.91 16.42 11.22
CA HIS A 537 24.84 17.88 11.16
C HIS A 537 23.47 18.35 10.68
N MET A 538 22.92 17.72 9.63
CA MET A 538 21.57 18.00 9.14
C MET A 538 20.52 17.79 10.22
N MET A 539 20.55 16.65 10.94
CA MET A 539 19.55 16.36 11.97
C MET A 539 19.60 17.38 13.12
N SER A 540 20.79 17.85 13.50
CA SER A 540 20.95 18.92 14.49
C SER A 540 20.29 20.23 14.03
N LEU A 541 20.59 20.68 12.80
CA LEU A 541 20.00 21.90 12.25
C LEU A 541 18.49 21.79 12.04
N VAL A 542 18.01 20.66 11.50
CA VAL A 542 16.59 20.40 11.32
C VAL A 542 15.87 20.40 12.68
N ALA A 543 16.39 19.71 13.70
CA ALA A 543 15.78 19.73 15.03
C ALA A 543 15.68 21.16 15.60
N ASN A 544 16.76 21.95 15.51
CA ASN A 544 16.77 23.35 15.94
C ASN A 544 15.79 24.23 15.15
N PHE A 545 15.60 23.95 13.86
CA PHE A 545 14.62 24.61 13.04
C PHE A 545 13.17 24.26 13.45
N LEU A 546 12.89 23.01 13.80
CA LEU A 546 11.53 22.51 14.09
C LEU A 546 11.02 22.88 15.48
N ARG A 547 11.84 22.79 16.53
CA ARG A 547 11.45 23.04 17.94
C ARG A 547 10.69 24.35 18.19
N PRO A 548 11.08 25.50 17.59
CA PRO A 548 10.33 26.75 17.75
C PRO A 548 9.08 26.83 16.86
N ARG A 549 8.96 26.00 15.81
CA ARG A 549 7.93 26.13 14.76
C ARG A 549 6.80 25.11 14.86
N ILE A 550 7.02 23.98 15.51
CA ILE A 550 6.02 22.91 15.66
C ILE A 550 5.53 22.85 17.10
N LYS A 551 4.21 22.93 17.27
CA LYS A 551 3.52 22.72 18.54
C LYS A 551 2.39 21.70 18.36
N PRO A 552 2.07 20.88 19.38
CA PRO A 552 2.73 20.80 20.70
C PRO A 552 4.17 20.25 20.61
N GLN A 553 4.97 20.43 21.67
CA GLN A 553 6.37 19.98 21.66
C GLN A 553 6.48 18.46 21.50
N SER A 554 5.52 17.70 22.04
CA SER A 554 5.44 16.24 21.84
C SER A 554 5.32 15.86 20.36
N LEU A 555 4.54 16.58 19.57
CA LEU A 555 4.46 16.37 18.12
C LEU A 555 5.79 16.71 17.43
N CYS A 556 6.48 17.76 17.86
CA CYS A 556 7.80 18.11 17.33
C CYS A 556 8.82 16.98 17.60
N GLU A 557 8.86 16.45 18.82
CA GLU A 557 9.76 15.35 19.17
C GLU A 557 9.40 14.07 18.37
N PHE A 558 8.11 13.75 18.21
CA PHE A 558 7.68 12.65 17.34
C PHE A 558 8.21 12.81 15.92
N ILE A 559 8.09 14.01 15.34
CA ILE A 559 8.55 14.30 13.97
C ILE A 559 10.06 14.13 13.84
N ILE A 560 10.84 14.61 14.81
CA ILE A 560 12.30 14.46 14.81
C ILE A 560 12.68 12.98 14.87
N ARG A 561 12.08 12.20 15.78
CA ARG A 561 12.34 10.75 15.89
C ARG A 561 11.87 9.97 14.66
N ALA A 562 10.74 10.33 14.09
CA ALA A 562 10.23 9.73 12.86
C ALA A 562 11.14 10.02 11.65
N LEU A 563 11.77 11.20 11.59
CA LEU A 563 12.77 11.53 10.57
C LEU A 563 14.01 10.64 10.68
N GLU A 564 14.57 10.51 11.89
CA GLU A 564 15.72 9.62 12.18
C GLU A 564 15.41 8.19 11.72
N LEU A 565 14.27 7.65 12.18
CA LEU A 565 13.83 6.31 11.84
C LEU A 565 13.61 6.10 10.34
N VAL A 566 13.01 7.07 9.64
CA VAL A 566 12.81 6.96 8.18
C VAL A 566 14.15 6.97 7.43
N LEU A 567 15.12 7.79 7.85
CA LEU A 567 16.44 7.83 7.23
C LEU A 567 17.20 6.51 7.48
N ASP A 568 17.09 5.95 8.69
CA ASP A 568 17.73 4.68 9.05
C ASP A 568 17.07 3.46 8.42
N ALA A 569 15.78 3.52 8.10
CA ALA A 569 15.04 2.47 7.42
C ALA A 569 15.30 2.41 5.90
N CYS A 570 16.07 3.36 5.34
CA CYS A 570 16.30 3.45 3.90
C CYS A 570 17.28 2.38 3.39
N VAL A 571 16.73 1.22 3.03
CA VAL A 571 17.43 0.14 2.31
C VAL A 571 16.91 0.05 0.87
N VAL A 572 17.83 -0.08 -0.08
CA VAL A 572 17.52 -0.37 -1.49
C VAL A 572 18.05 -1.73 -1.91
N SER A 573 17.41 -2.32 -2.90
CA SER A 573 17.82 -3.58 -3.53
C SER A 573 18.28 -3.35 -4.97
N PHE A 574 19.31 -4.08 -5.35
CA PHE A 574 19.81 -4.13 -6.73
C PHE A 574 20.56 -5.45 -6.97
N GLY A 575 20.23 -6.15 -8.07
CA GLY A 575 20.97 -7.34 -8.48
C GLY A 575 20.97 -8.48 -7.45
N GLY A 576 19.91 -8.59 -6.63
CA GLY A 576 19.82 -9.55 -5.53
C GLY A 576 20.51 -9.11 -4.23
N GLY A 577 21.31 -8.05 -4.24
CA GLY A 577 21.92 -7.47 -3.04
C GLY A 577 21.03 -6.42 -2.37
N PHE A 578 21.24 -6.24 -1.06
CA PHE A 578 20.63 -5.20 -0.24
C PHE A 578 21.68 -4.16 0.16
N TYR A 579 21.31 -2.89 0.12
CA TYR A 579 22.20 -1.77 0.34
C TYR A 579 21.55 -0.75 1.28
N GLN A 580 22.11 -0.59 2.46
CA GLN A 580 21.67 0.35 3.49
C GLN A 580 22.27 1.72 3.23
N SER A 581 21.45 2.78 3.22
CA SER A 581 21.98 4.15 3.25
C SER A 581 22.50 4.47 4.65
N TYR A 582 23.77 4.88 4.74
CA TYR A 582 24.43 5.18 6.02
C TYR A 582 24.63 6.69 6.25
N ASP A 583 24.83 7.47 5.20
CA ASP A 583 24.95 8.94 5.28
C ASP A 583 24.26 9.61 4.08
N GLY A 584 24.18 10.93 4.09
CA GLY A 584 23.41 11.68 3.11
C GLY A 584 21.92 11.45 3.22
N ILE A 585 21.21 11.94 2.20
CA ILE A 585 19.78 11.73 2.02
C ILE A 585 19.57 10.80 0.81
N PRO A 586 18.86 9.67 0.96
CA PRO A 586 18.53 8.81 -0.17
C PRO A 586 17.77 9.56 -1.27
N THR A 587 18.36 9.63 -2.47
CA THR A 587 17.77 10.35 -3.61
C THR A 587 16.47 9.66 -4.04
N GLY A 588 15.32 10.30 -3.82
CA GLY A 588 14.00 9.74 -4.10
C GLY A 588 13.15 9.44 -2.86
N LEU A 589 13.69 9.64 -1.65
CA LEU A 589 12.91 9.71 -0.43
C LEU A 589 11.95 10.90 -0.49
N SER A 590 10.67 10.72 -0.14
CA SER A 590 9.65 11.75 -0.31
C SER A 590 9.90 13.04 0.47
N VAL A 591 10.56 12.96 1.63
CA VAL A 591 10.89 14.13 2.47
C VAL A 591 12.23 14.77 2.10
N ALA A 592 13.00 14.20 1.16
CA ALA A 592 14.38 14.62 0.88
C ALA A 592 14.52 16.10 0.50
N SER A 593 13.67 16.61 -0.40
CA SER A 593 13.72 18.00 -0.84
C SER A 593 13.35 18.98 0.27
N ILE A 594 12.51 18.57 1.21
CA ILE A 594 12.12 19.39 2.36
C ILE A 594 13.31 19.51 3.33
N LEU A 595 13.95 18.38 3.65
CA LEU A 595 15.13 18.38 4.52
C LEU A 595 16.30 19.16 3.92
N ALA A 596 16.57 18.98 2.62
CA ALA A 596 17.60 19.74 1.93
C ALA A 596 17.31 21.25 1.94
N ASN A 597 16.06 21.67 1.76
CA ASN A 597 15.71 23.08 1.82
C ASN A 597 15.88 23.68 3.22
N ILE A 598 15.50 22.95 4.27
CA ILE A 598 15.71 23.37 5.66
C ILE A 598 17.20 23.45 5.96
N TYR A 599 17.97 22.43 5.58
CA TYR A 599 19.42 22.38 5.78
C TYR A 599 20.13 23.55 5.09
N LEU A 600 19.88 23.73 3.80
CA LEU A 600 20.48 24.81 3.03
C LEU A 600 19.91 26.20 3.36
N TRP A 601 18.78 26.31 4.05
CA TRP A 601 18.33 27.61 4.56
C TRP A 601 19.26 28.16 5.65
N HIS A 602 19.87 27.29 6.47
CA HIS A 602 20.91 27.71 7.40
C HIS A 602 22.16 28.19 6.66
N PHE A 603 22.54 27.51 5.56
CA PHE A 603 23.59 27.97 4.66
C PHE A 603 23.26 29.34 4.05
N ASP A 604 22.05 29.51 3.50
CA ASP A 604 21.62 30.76 2.87
C ASP A 604 21.75 31.94 3.87
N ASN A 605 21.31 31.75 5.11
CA ASN A 605 21.45 32.75 6.17
C ASN A 605 22.91 33.04 6.53
N PHE A 606 23.74 32.01 6.61
CA PHE A 606 25.17 32.17 6.86
C PHE A 606 25.82 33.04 5.77
N VAL A 607 25.58 32.73 4.50
CA VAL A 607 26.14 33.50 3.39
C VAL A 607 25.65 34.94 3.43
N VAL A 608 24.35 35.18 3.66
CA VAL A 608 23.80 36.53 3.76
C VAL A 608 24.43 37.31 4.92
N GLN A 609 24.58 36.70 6.08
CA GLN A 609 25.17 37.36 7.26
C GLN A 609 26.65 37.72 7.04
N GLN A 610 27.44 36.84 6.43
CA GLN A 610 28.87 37.07 6.19
C GLN A 610 29.12 38.04 5.02
N SER A 611 28.13 38.19 4.13
CA SER A 611 28.23 39.01 2.94
C SER A 611 27.95 40.50 3.15
N GLY A 612 27.16 40.85 4.18
CA GLY A 612 26.74 42.23 4.41
C GLY A 612 26.08 42.87 3.18
N GLU A 613 26.44 44.12 2.90
CA GLU A 613 25.88 44.92 1.79
C GLU A 613 26.26 44.42 0.39
N GLN A 614 27.23 43.51 0.28
CA GLN A 614 27.63 42.94 -1.01
C GLN A 614 26.57 42.00 -1.60
N MET A 615 25.65 41.48 -0.76
CA MET A 615 24.57 40.58 -1.16
C MET A 615 23.23 41.31 -1.18
N GLN A 616 22.74 41.62 -2.38
CA GLN A 616 21.40 42.20 -2.51
C GLN A 616 20.30 41.14 -2.47
N MET A 617 20.56 39.96 -3.03
CA MET A 617 19.56 38.92 -3.15
C MET A 617 20.20 37.53 -3.24
N ILE A 618 19.61 36.56 -2.54
CA ILE A 618 19.85 35.13 -2.73
C ILE A 618 18.52 34.40 -2.96
N ARG A 619 18.44 33.59 -4.01
CA ARG A 619 17.30 32.73 -4.32
C ARG A 619 17.79 31.35 -4.70
N ARG A 620 17.17 30.32 -4.13
CA ARG A 620 17.58 28.93 -4.31
C ARG A 620 16.40 28.05 -4.67
N PHE A 621 16.60 27.21 -5.68
CA PHE A 621 15.69 26.13 -6.03
C PHE A 621 16.36 24.79 -5.73
N ILE A 622 16.13 24.26 -4.53
CA ILE A 622 16.80 23.06 -4.01
C ILE A 622 18.33 23.24 -4.00
N ASP A 623 19.04 22.78 -5.04
CA ASP A 623 20.50 22.78 -5.21
C ASP A 623 21.01 23.90 -6.13
N ASP A 624 20.14 24.55 -6.91
CA ASP A 624 20.53 25.65 -7.81
C ASP A 624 20.41 27.00 -7.09
N LEU A 625 21.50 27.78 -7.00
CA LEU A 625 21.51 29.12 -6.39
C LEU A 625 21.62 30.23 -7.43
N LEU A 626 20.88 31.31 -7.21
CA LEU A 626 20.94 32.58 -7.92
C LEU A 626 21.21 33.69 -6.91
N LEU A 627 22.28 34.42 -7.12
CA LEU A 627 22.72 35.52 -6.25
C LEU A 627 22.83 36.81 -7.07
N LEU A 628 22.57 37.94 -6.42
CA LEU A 628 22.86 39.27 -6.91
C LEU A 628 23.93 39.88 -6.01
N TRP A 629 25.15 39.95 -6.55
CA TRP A 629 26.40 40.11 -5.80
C TRP A 629 27.26 41.22 -6.41
N SER A 630 27.91 42.04 -5.56
CA SER A 630 28.80 43.13 -6.03
C SER A 630 30.29 42.91 -5.73
N GLY A 631 30.65 41.83 -5.01
CA GLY A 631 32.02 41.53 -4.62
C GLY A 631 32.78 40.62 -5.61
N ASP A 632 33.97 40.19 -5.20
CA ASP A 632 34.74 39.17 -5.91
C ASP A 632 34.06 37.80 -5.82
N VAL A 633 33.78 37.20 -6.98
CA VAL A 633 33.12 35.89 -7.10
C VAL A 633 33.95 34.78 -6.47
N ASN A 634 35.29 34.85 -6.53
CA ASN A 634 36.15 33.84 -5.91
C ASN A 634 36.03 33.86 -4.38
N LYS A 635 35.84 35.04 -3.79
CA LYS A 635 35.58 35.18 -2.34
C LYS A 635 34.22 34.61 -1.97
N LEU A 636 33.19 34.82 -2.80
CA LEU A 636 31.87 34.23 -2.60
C LEU A 636 31.93 32.69 -2.63
N VAL A 637 32.64 32.10 -3.59
CA VAL A 637 32.83 30.64 -3.68
C VAL A 637 33.62 30.11 -2.47
N SER A 638 34.64 30.84 -2.04
CA SER A 638 35.44 30.48 -0.86
C SER A 638 34.61 30.53 0.43
N LEU A 639 33.79 31.57 0.58
CA LEU A 639 32.83 31.72 1.68
C LEU A 639 31.79 30.59 1.68
N ALA A 640 31.21 30.26 0.52
CA ALA A 640 30.25 29.18 0.42
C ALA A 640 30.86 27.83 0.87
N ASN A 641 32.10 27.57 0.43
CA ASN A 641 32.84 26.36 0.78
C ASN A 641 33.39 26.35 2.22
N SER A 642 33.34 27.47 2.95
CA SER A 642 33.75 27.52 4.36
C SER A 642 32.61 27.15 5.33
N TRP A 643 31.38 26.95 4.84
CA TRP A 643 30.23 26.67 5.71
C TRP A 643 30.29 25.29 6.37
N HIS A 644 30.60 24.24 5.59
CA HIS A 644 30.72 22.88 6.10
C HIS A 644 31.54 22.01 5.15
N GLU A 645 32.45 21.18 5.69
CA GLU A 645 33.39 20.35 4.93
C GLU A 645 32.73 19.34 3.98
N SER A 646 31.50 18.90 4.31
CA SER A 646 30.80 17.88 3.52
C SER A 646 30.18 18.44 2.23
N LEU A 647 29.99 19.77 2.13
CA LEU A 647 29.42 20.40 0.94
C LEU A 647 30.49 21.07 0.10
N ARG A 648 30.30 21.00 -1.21
CA ARG A 648 31.12 21.71 -2.20
C ARG A 648 30.22 22.53 -3.11
N PHE A 649 30.59 23.79 -3.29
CA PHE A 649 29.93 24.75 -4.17
C PHE A 649 30.86 25.12 -5.31
N GLU A 650 30.31 25.12 -6.53
CA GLU A 650 31.01 25.48 -7.76
C GLU A 650 30.31 26.65 -8.46
N LEU A 651 31.11 27.51 -9.09
CA LEU A 651 30.61 28.61 -9.90
C LEU A 651 30.04 28.07 -11.21
N SER A 652 28.77 28.38 -11.51
CA SER A 652 28.11 27.94 -12.74
C SER A 652 27.82 29.07 -13.74
N GLY A 653 27.92 30.34 -13.33
CA GLY A 653 27.70 31.48 -14.22
C GLY A 653 27.91 32.83 -13.54
N VAL A 654 28.26 33.86 -14.32
CA VAL A 654 28.46 35.25 -13.89
C VAL A 654 27.89 36.21 -14.93
N SER A 655 27.26 37.29 -14.47
CA SER A 655 26.66 38.38 -15.26
C SER A 655 25.44 37.95 -16.07
N ASP A 656 25.65 37.23 -17.17
CA ASP A 656 24.58 36.65 -17.99
C ASP A 656 24.45 35.18 -17.62
N VAL A 657 23.43 34.88 -16.82
CA VAL A 657 23.30 33.56 -16.20
C VAL A 657 22.05 32.83 -16.65
N HIS A 658 22.11 31.51 -16.61
CA HIS A 658 20.95 30.66 -16.83
C HIS A 658 20.48 30.12 -15.49
N PHE A 659 19.20 30.33 -15.16
CA PHE A 659 18.62 29.85 -13.92
C PHE A 659 17.25 29.24 -14.19
N LEU A 660 17.07 27.97 -13.79
CA LEU A 660 15.89 27.16 -14.12
C LEU A 660 15.61 27.09 -15.63
N ASP A 661 14.62 27.85 -16.10
CA ASP A 661 14.20 27.92 -17.49
C ASP A 661 14.20 29.34 -18.06
N ILE A 662 14.97 30.25 -17.46
CA ILE A 662 15.18 31.62 -17.93
C ILE A 662 16.67 31.95 -18.03
N ALA A 663 17.00 32.84 -18.96
CA ALA A 663 18.26 33.56 -18.96
C ALA A 663 18.04 34.93 -18.30
N LEU A 664 19.01 35.37 -17.51
CA LEU A 664 18.94 36.58 -16.71
C LEU A 664 20.13 37.48 -17.03
N SER A 665 19.85 38.77 -17.18
CA SER A 665 20.85 39.82 -17.38
C SER A 665 20.39 41.12 -16.70
N ILE A 666 21.33 42.06 -16.52
CA ILE A 666 21.06 43.36 -15.93
C ILE A 666 21.12 44.41 -17.04
N MET A 667 20.05 45.16 -17.21
CA MET A 667 19.95 46.22 -18.21
C MET A 667 20.77 47.46 -17.79
N PRO A 668 21.13 48.37 -18.72
CA PRO A 668 21.81 49.62 -18.38
C PRO A 668 21.07 50.51 -17.38
N ASP A 669 19.73 50.41 -17.33
CA ASP A 669 18.88 51.10 -16.36
C ASP A 669 18.78 50.38 -15.00
N ARG A 670 19.63 49.37 -14.77
CA ARG A 670 19.73 48.53 -13.58
C ARG A 670 18.49 47.66 -13.30
N ARG A 671 17.56 47.53 -14.25
CA ARG A 671 16.45 46.58 -14.13
C ARG A 671 16.86 45.20 -14.60
N VAL A 672 16.27 44.18 -13.99
CA VAL A 672 16.49 42.78 -14.38
C VAL A 672 15.77 42.49 -15.70
N HIS A 673 16.48 41.99 -16.70
CA HIS A 673 15.89 41.42 -17.91
C HIS A 673 15.88 39.90 -17.83
N TRP A 674 14.86 39.28 -18.43
CA TRP A 674 14.77 37.83 -18.55
C TRP A 674 14.13 37.39 -19.85
N GLU A 675 14.59 36.26 -20.35
CA GLU A 675 14.08 35.59 -21.54
C GLU A 675 14.02 34.07 -21.37
N LEU A 676 13.22 33.40 -22.20
CA LEU A 676 13.04 31.95 -22.15
C LEU A 676 14.33 31.25 -22.57
N TYR A 677 14.95 30.52 -21.65
CA TYR A 677 16.17 29.79 -21.96
C TYR A 677 15.87 28.44 -22.64
N HIS A 678 16.53 28.23 -23.77
CA HIS A 678 16.46 27.01 -24.57
C HIS A 678 17.74 26.19 -24.40
N LYS A 679 17.66 25.09 -23.65
CA LYS A 679 18.78 24.14 -23.55
C LYS A 679 19.15 23.61 -24.92
N GLU A 680 20.42 23.69 -25.29
CA GLU A 680 20.95 23.29 -26.60
C GLU A 680 20.58 21.85 -26.96
N GLN A 681 20.72 20.93 -26.02
CA GLN A 681 20.45 19.50 -26.22
C GLN A 681 18.96 19.13 -26.12
N ASN A 682 18.04 20.08 -25.92
CA ASN A 682 16.63 19.76 -25.81
C ASN A 682 16.08 19.23 -27.14
N LEU A 683 15.61 17.97 -27.11
CA LEU A 683 15.07 17.29 -28.29
C LEU A 683 13.62 17.71 -28.63
N TYR A 684 12.98 18.52 -27.78
CA TYR A 684 11.59 18.98 -27.95
C TYR A 684 10.60 17.83 -28.20
N LEU A 685 10.76 16.72 -27.47
CA LEU A 685 9.96 15.50 -27.58
C LEU A 685 8.55 15.66 -26.99
N TYR A 686 7.82 16.70 -27.42
CA TYR A 686 6.42 16.88 -27.04
C TYR A 686 5.58 15.67 -27.45
N VAL A 687 4.49 15.41 -26.74
CA VAL A 687 3.60 14.29 -27.04
C VAL A 687 3.05 14.44 -28.48
N PRO A 688 3.19 13.43 -29.37
CA PRO A 688 2.67 13.50 -30.74
C PRO A 688 1.16 13.72 -30.78
N ALA A 689 0.66 14.49 -31.76
CA ALA A 689 -0.77 14.78 -31.91
C ALA A 689 -1.63 13.53 -32.19
N ASN A 690 -1.03 12.48 -32.78
CA ASN A 690 -1.68 11.19 -33.06
C ASN A 690 -1.56 10.18 -31.91
N SER A 691 -0.98 10.55 -30.77
CA SER A 691 -0.83 9.65 -29.63
C SER A 691 -2.14 9.45 -28.86
N ASN A 692 -2.24 8.33 -28.12
CA ASN A 692 -3.45 7.97 -27.37
C ASN A 692 -3.50 8.65 -25.98
N HIS A 693 -3.52 9.98 -25.96
CA HIS A 693 -3.64 10.78 -24.73
C HIS A 693 -5.01 11.49 -24.67
N PRO A 694 -5.52 11.80 -23.46
CA PRO A 694 -6.74 12.58 -23.32
C PRO A 694 -6.62 13.94 -24.02
N SER A 695 -7.73 14.42 -24.62
CA SER A 695 -7.76 15.73 -25.28
C SER A 695 -7.36 16.89 -24.35
N SER A 696 -7.58 16.75 -23.04
CA SER A 696 -7.11 17.71 -22.03
C SER A 696 -5.59 17.81 -21.98
N THR A 697 -4.86 16.71 -22.20
CA THR A 697 -3.38 16.71 -22.21
C THR A 697 -2.84 17.56 -23.35
N PHE A 698 -3.40 17.41 -24.56
CA PHE A 698 -3.04 18.24 -25.71
C PHE A 698 -3.35 19.72 -25.48
N LYS A 699 -4.56 20.03 -25.00
CA LYS A 699 -4.96 21.40 -24.67
C LYS A 699 -4.04 22.01 -23.60
N SER A 700 -3.72 21.28 -22.54
CA SER A 700 -2.81 21.73 -21.49
C SER A 700 -1.39 21.96 -22.00
N LEU A 701 -0.88 21.11 -22.91
CA LEU A 701 0.41 21.32 -23.56
C LEU A 701 0.42 22.62 -24.38
N GLN A 702 -0.61 22.85 -25.19
CA GLN A 702 -0.72 24.04 -26.05
C GLN A 702 -0.85 25.32 -25.22
N ILE A 703 -1.79 25.36 -24.29
CA ILE A 703 -2.06 26.51 -23.42
C ILE A 703 -0.87 26.76 -22.48
N GLY A 704 -0.37 25.72 -21.81
CA GLY A 704 0.74 25.82 -20.88
C GLY A 704 2.03 26.26 -21.58
N GLY A 705 2.31 25.74 -22.78
CA GLY A 705 3.46 26.16 -23.58
C GLY A 705 3.35 27.62 -24.05
N ALA A 706 2.17 28.04 -24.53
CA ALA A 706 1.95 29.44 -24.92
C ALA A 706 2.10 30.40 -23.73
N LEU A 707 1.53 30.05 -22.57
CA LEU A 707 1.69 30.81 -21.34
C LEU A 707 3.14 30.87 -20.88
N ARG A 708 3.89 29.78 -21.03
CA ARG A 708 5.33 29.74 -20.73
C ARG A 708 6.09 30.72 -21.63
N CYS A 709 5.86 30.70 -22.95
CA CYS A 709 6.47 31.66 -23.87
C CYS A 709 6.13 33.11 -23.51
N GLN A 710 4.91 33.38 -23.04
CA GLN A 710 4.52 34.74 -22.64
C GLN A 710 5.15 35.18 -21.31
N LYS A 711 5.13 34.30 -20.29
CA LYS A 711 5.59 34.65 -18.94
C LYS A 711 7.12 34.67 -18.80
N ARG A 712 7.82 33.84 -19.55
CA ARG A 712 9.28 33.66 -19.45
C ARG A 712 10.06 34.68 -20.27
N ASN A 713 9.40 35.63 -20.91
CA ASN A 713 10.04 36.70 -21.66
C ASN A 713 9.54 38.04 -21.12
N ARG A 714 10.46 38.95 -20.78
CA ARG A 714 10.11 40.29 -20.32
C ARG A 714 9.58 41.16 -21.47
N LEU A 715 10.21 41.07 -22.65
CA LEU A 715 9.80 41.84 -23.82
C LEU A 715 8.78 41.09 -24.67
N ARG A 716 7.86 41.86 -25.27
CA ARG A 716 6.82 41.31 -26.15
C ARG A 716 7.41 40.70 -27.43
N SER A 717 8.50 41.26 -27.95
CA SER A 717 9.23 40.72 -29.12
C SER A 717 9.68 39.28 -28.88
N ASP A 718 10.28 39.04 -27.72
CA ASP A 718 10.93 37.77 -27.39
C ASP A 718 9.86 36.71 -27.07
N ALA A 719 8.76 37.14 -26.44
CA ALA A 719 7.57 36.31 -26.27
C ALA A 719 6.99 35.83 -27.61
N LEU A 720 6.92 36.71 -28.62
CA LEU A 720 6.44 36.37 -29.97
C LEU A 720 7.42 35.42 -30.68
N ALA A 721 8.72 35.67 -30.58
CA ALA A 721 9.75 34.79 -31.13
C ALA A 721 9.69 33.38 -30.50
N SER A 722 9.61 33.32 -29.17
CA SER A 722 9.44 32.09 -28.39
C SER A 722 8.18 31.32 -28.78
N LEU A 723 7.05 32.02 -28.95
CA LEU A 723 5.80 31.41 -29.38
C LEU A 723 5.89 30.86 -30.81
N LYS A 724 6.54 31.59 -31.73
CA LYS A 724 6.77 31.14 -33.11
C LYS A 724 7.61 29.86 -33.14
N PHE A 725 8.67 29.82 -32.33
CA PHE A 725 9.50 28.63 -32.17
C PHE A 725 8.71 27.45 -31.59
N PHE A 726 7.94 27.66 -30.53
CA PHE A 726 7.10 26.63 -29.94
C PHE A 726 6.05 26.08 -30.91
N LYS A 727 5.39 26.96 -31.69
CA LYS A 727 4.46 26.56 -32.76
C LYS A 727 5.14 25.67 -33.79
N ARG A 728 6.35 26.03 -34.24
CA ARG A 728 7.13 25.19 -35.18
C ARG A 728 7.36 23.79 -34.61
N ARG A 729 7.81 23.69 -33.35
CA ARG A 729 8.03 22.39 -32.69
C ARG A 729 6.74 21.57 -32.53
N LEU A 730 5.60 22.18 -32.23
CA LEU A 730 4.33 21.47 -32.20
C LEU A 730 3.88 21.01 -33.60
N LYS A 731 4.09 21.84 -34.64
CA LYS A 731 3.81 21.46 -36.03
C LYS A 731 4.61 20.22 -36.42
N ASP A 732 5.89 20.17 -36.07
CA ASP A 732 6.77 19.01 -36.30
C ASP A 732 6.27 17.74 -35.57
N ARG A 733 5.42 17.89 -34.54
CA ARG A 733 4.78 16.78 -33.80
C ARG A 733 3.37 16.46 -34.27
N GLY A 734 2.96 17.01 -35.41
CA GLY A 734 1.69 16.73 -36.09
C GLY A 734 0.49 17.54 -35.58
N PHE A 735 0.71 18.60 -34.80
CA PHE A 735 -0.40 19.45 -34.33
C PHE A 735 -0.90 20.37 -35.45
N ASP A 736 -2.22 20.51 -35.53
CA ASP A 736 -2.89 21.47 -36.39
C ASP A 736 -2.76 22.88 -35.80
N MET A 737 -2.12 23.79 -36.55
CA MET A 737 -1.85 25.15 -36.11
C MET A 737 -3.10 26.03 -36.06
N LYS A 738 -4.12 25.76 -36.90
CA LYS A 738 -5.41 26.46 -36.83
C LYS A 738 -6.13 26.08 -35.54
N LYS A 739 -6.18 24.79 -35.21
CA LYS A 739 -6.74 24.32 -33.93
C LYS A 739 -5.97 24.85 -32.72
N PHE A 740 -4.65 25.00 -32.84
CA PHE A 740 -3.84 25.65 -31.82
C PHE A 740 -4.31 27.09 -31.60
N ASP A 741 -4.37 27.89 -32.67
CA ASP A 741 -4.75 29.30 -32.59
C ASP A 741 -6.16 29.48 -32.03
N ASP A 742 -7.12 28.66 -32.47
CA ASP A 742 -8.48 28.62 -31.92
C ASP A 742 -8.49 28.30 -30.42
N THR A 743 -7.62 27.38 -29.98
CA THR A 743 -7.52 26.98 -28.57
C THR A 743 -6.96 28.10 -27.71
N ILE A 744 -5.94 28.80 -28.19
CA ILE A 744 -5.34 29.94 -27.49
C ILE A 744 -6.32 31.11 -27.44
N ALA A 745 -6.98 31.46 -28.54
CA ALA A 745 -7.98 32.53 -28.59
C ALA A 745 -9.14 32.27 -27.62
N LYS A 746 -9.68 31.04 -27.61
CA LYS A 746 -10.72 30.62 -26.66
C LYS A 746 -10.26 30.72 -25.20
N PHE A 747 -8.99 30.44 -24.93
CA PHE A 747 -8.43 30.55 -23.58
C PHE A 747 -8.29 32.01 -23.15
N GLN A 748 -7.80 32.89 -24.03
CA GLN A 748 -7.65 34.32 -23.77
C GLN A 748 -9.00 35.01 -23.51
N ASN A 749 -10.04 34.63 -24.25
CA ASN A 749 -11.39 35.18 -24.10
C ASN A 749 -12.18 34.63 -22.91
N ARG A 750 -11.59 33.73 -22.11
CA ARG A 750 -12.31 33.04 -21.04
C ARG A 750 -12.37 33.89 -19.76
N THR A 751 -13.57 34.33 -19.38
CA THR A 751 -13.82 34.93 -18.07
C THR A 751 -13.65 33.86 -16.97
N ARG A 752 -12.64 34.02 -16.11
CA ARG A 752 -12.45 33.14 -14.95
C ARG A 752 -13.51 33.45 -13.89
N LYS A 753 -14.51 32.58 -13.73
CA LYS A 753 -15.27 32.50 -12.47
C LYS A 753 -14.35 31.87 -11.41
N ARG A 754 -14.00 32.64 -10.37
CA ARG A 754 -13.34 32.09 -9.18
C ARG A 754 -14.39 31.32 -8.38
N ASP A 755 -14.35 30.00 -8.50
CA ASP A 755 -15.15 29.10 -7.68
C ASP A 755 -14.24 28.63 -6.53
N THR A 756 -14.29 29.32 -5.39
CA THR A 756 -13.25 29.24 -4.35
C THR A 756 -13.71 28.67 -2.99
N THR A 757 -14.87 28.04 -2.88
CA THR A 757 -15.36 27.59 -1.56
C THR A 757 -15.50 26.08 -1.37
N VAL A 758 -15.38 25.26 -2.43
CA VAL A 758 -15.63 23.81 -2.32
C VAL A 758 -14.35 23.00 -2.54
N ARG A 759 -13.95 22.17 -1.56
CA ARG A 759 -12.86 21.19 -1.72
C ARG A 759 -13.21 20.24 -2.87
N LYS A 760 -12.28 20.00 -3.80
CA LYS A 760 -12.50 19.09 -4.94
C LYS A 760 -11.71 17.80 -4.75
N VAL A 761 -12.37 16.65 -4.82
CA VAL A 761 -11.72 15.34 -4.86
C VAL A 761 -11.88 14.75 -6.25
N HIS A 762 -10.79 14.31 -6.86
CA HIS A 762 -10.81 13.72 -8.18
C HIS A 762 -10.56 12.21 -8.11
N LEU A 763 -11.52 11.42 -8.60
CA LEU A 763 -11.35 10.00 -8.83
C LEU A 763 -10.46 9.78 -10.05
N LYS A 764 -9.32 9.13 -9.83
CA LYS A 764 -8.32 8.80 -10.85
C LYS A 764 -8.78 7.56 -11.65
N VAL A 765 -9.02 7.73 -12.95
CA VAL A 765 -9.48 6.67 -13.84
C VAL A 765 -8.51 6.50 -15.01
N HIS A 766 -8.21 5.27 -15.43
CA HIS A 766 -7.39 5.04 -16.62
C HIS A 766 -7.99 5.69 -17.86
N TYR A 767 -7.17 6.47 -18.58
CA TYR A 767 -7.61 7.05 -19.83
C TYR A 767 -8.01 5.97 -20.82
N ASN A 768 -9.22 6.11 -21.35
CA ASN A 768 -9.71 5.35 -22.47
C ASN A 768 -10.34 6.33 -23.47
N LYS A 769 -9.87 6.31 -24.72
CA LYS A 769 -10.39 7.17 -25.79
C LYS A 769 -11.87 6.96 -26.07
N ASP A 770 -12.38 5.77 -25.76
CA ASP A 770 -13.76 5.37 -25.98
C ASP A 770 -14.68 5.76 -24.81
N VAL A 771 -14.11 6.22 -23.68
CA VAL A 771 -14.86 6.70 -22.51
C VAL A 771 -14.72 8.21 -22.36
N SER A 772 -15.84 8.93 -22.35
CA SER A 772 -15.80 10.37 -22.08
C SER A 772 -15.77 10.66 -20.58
N ALA A 773 -14.97 11.66 -20.17
CA ALA A 773 -14.92 12.11 -18.78
C ALA A 773 -16.29 12.60 -18.27
N PHE A 774 -17.10 13.15 -19.19
CA PHE A 774 -18.48 13.56 -18.93
C PHE A 774 -19.36 12.37 -18.55
N TRP A 775 -19.24 11.25 -19.25
CA TRP A 775 -20.00 10.04 -18.95
C TRP A 775 -19.67 9.52 -17.53
N ILE A 776 -18.38 9.44 -17.17
CA ILE A 776 -17.96 9.01 -15.83
C ILE A 776 -18.49 9.99 -14.77
N ALA A 777 -18.33 11.30 -15.00
CA ALA A 777 -18.85 12.32 -14.09
C ALA A 777 -20.38 12.29 -13.96
N SER A 778 -21.10 11.90 -15.01
CA SER A 778 -22.56 11.70 -14.97
C SER A 778 -22.96 10.48 -14.15
N LYS A 779 -22.20 9.38 -14.23
CA LYS A 779 -22.45 8.18 -13.43
C LYS A 779 -22.13 8.43 -11.95
N LEU A 780 -21.00 9.06 -11.65
CA LEU A 780 -20.61 9.40 -10.27
C LEU A 780 -21.55 10.39 -9.60
N ARG A 781 -22.15 11.31 -10.36
CA ARG A 781 -23.17 12.23 -9.82
C ARG A 781 -24.37 11.50 -9.22
N LYS A 782 -24.74 10.32 -9.73
CA LYS A 782 -25.83 9.51 -9.15
C LYS A 782 -25.50 9.04 -7.73
N PHE A 783 -24.24 8.83 -7.43
CA PHE A 783 -23.75 8.40 -6.12
C PHE A 783 -23.31 9.57 -5.23
N SER A 784 -23.58 10.82 -5.63
CA SER A 784 -23.09 11.99 -4.89
C SER A 784 -23.60 12.07 -3.46
N ALA A 785 -24.83 11.61 -3.19
CA ALA A 785 -25.39 11.59 -1.83
C ALA A 785 -24.60 10.64 -0.91
N LEU A 786 -24.26 9.44 -1.41
CA LEU A 786 -23.47 8.46 -0.68
C LEU A 786 -22.03 8.91 -0.49
N LEU A 787 -21.42 9.50 -1.53
CA LEU A 787 -20.07 10.05 -1.44
C LEU A 787 -19.97 11.22 -0.44
N ARG A 788 -21.03 12.04 -0.30
CA ARG A 788 -21.11 13.11 0.70
C ARG A 788 -21.17 12.61 2.14
N HIS A 789 -21.69 11.40 2.38
CA HIS A 789 -21.65 10.79 3.71
C HIS A 789 -20.23 10.39 4.13
N CYS A 790 -19.39 10.02 3.16
CA CYS A 790 -18.01 9.61 3.41
C CYS A 790 -17.03 10.78 3.41
N VAL A 791 -17.31 11.80 2.59
CA VAL A 791 -16.49 13.01 2.47
C VAL A 791 -17.43 14.23 2.41
N PRO A 792 -17.80 14.80 3.56
CA PRO A 792 -18.69 15.97 3.62
C PRO A 792 -18.04 17.18 2.92
N ASP A 793 -18.86 18.01 2.27
CA ASP A 793 -18.46 19.30 1.69
C ASP A 793 -17.39 19.25 0.58
N VAL A 794 -17.37 18.13 -0.18
CA VAL A 794 -16.43 17.94 -1.28
C VAL A 794 -17.13 17.71 -2.62
N GLN A 795 -16.72 18.45 -3.65
CA GLN A 795 -17.10 18.19 -5.03
C GLN A 795 -16.27 17.03 -5.58
N VAL A 796 -16.92 15.91 -5.87
CA VAL A 796 -16.27 14.75 -6.49
C VAL A 796 -16.27 14.89 -8.02
N GLY A 797 -15.07 14.94 -8.61
CA GLY A 797 -14.84 14.94 -10.04
C GLY A 797 -14.05 13.72 -10.49
N THR A 798 -13.74 13.65 -11.78
CA THR A 798 -12.86 12.62 -12.36
C THR A 798 -11.59 13.26 -12.88
N CYS A 799 -10.50 12.49 -12.88
CA CYS A 799 -9.31 12.84 -13.63
C CYS A 799 -8.73 11.59 -14.29
N TRP A 800 -8.15 11.78 -15.46
CA TRP A 800 -7.49 10.68 -16.16
C TRP A 800 -6.14 10.40 -15.50
N THR A 801 -5.86 9.13 -15.21
CA THR A 801 -4.50 8.67 -14.98
C THR A 801 -3.81 8.60 -16.32
N VAL A 802 -2.58 9.11 -16.36
CA VAL A 802 -1.69 8.92 -17.50
C VAL A 802 -1.53 7.42 -17.68
N GLY A 803 -1.81 6.92 -18.88
CA GLY A 803 -1.67 5.50 -19.21
C GLY A 803 -0.27 5.01 -18.83
N ARG A 804 -0.13 3.72 -18.48
CA ARG A 804 1.19 3.13 -18.25
C ARG A 804 2.04 3.43 -19.48
N ASN A 805 3.25 3.95 -19.28
CA ASN A 805 4.19 4.15 -20.38
C ASN A 805 4.37 2.80 -21.08
N LEU A 806 3.73 2.65 -22.24
CA LEU A 806 3.64 1.37 -22.94
C LEU A 806 5.01 0.90 -23.37
N PHE A 807 5.91 1.82 -23.72
CA PHE A 807 7.31 1.51 -23.96
C PHE A 807 7.90 0.86 -22.70
N ARG A 808 7.92 1.54 -21.55
CA ARG A 808 8.47 0.97 -20.31
C ARG A 808 7.82 -0.35 -19.90
N SER A 809 6.51 -0.50 -20.08
CA SER A 809 5.79 -1.74 -19.77
C SER A 809 6.13 -2.87 -20.74
N ARG A 810 6.28 -2.59 -22.04
CA ARG A 810 6.59 -3.57 -23.09
C ARG A 810 8.06 -3.98 -23.07
N TYR A 811 8.94 -3.06 -22.68
CA TYR A 811 10.37 -3.26 -22.55
C TYR A 811 10.79 -3.59 -21.13
N GLN A 812 9.85 -3.73 -20.19
CA GLN A 812 10.17 -3.95 -18.78
C GLN A 812 11.15 -5.10 -18.57
N ALA A 813 11.17 -6.13 -19.42
CA ALA A 813 12.14 -7.23 -19.34
C ALA A 813 13.60 -6.75 -19.46
N THR A 814 13.86 -5.78 -20.35
CA THR A 814 15.16 -5.11 -20.51
C THR A 814 15.57 -4.36 -19.24
N TRP A 815 14.59 -3.86 -18.47
CA TRP A 815 14.78 -3.19 -17.17
C TRP A 815 14.75 -4.16 -15.95
N LYS A 816 14.06 -5.30 -16.07
CA LYS A 816 13.71 -6.23 -14.98
C LYS A 816 14.73 -7.34 -14.76
N PHE A 817 15.72 -7.53 -15.64
CA PHE A 817 16.84 -8.44 -15.36
C PHE A 817 17.61 -8.09 -14.07
N PHE A 818 17.31 -6.96 -13.43
CA PHE A 818 17.86 -6.53 -12.14
C PHE A 818 17.00 -6.89 -10.91
N SER A 819 15.75 -7.34 -11.10
CA SER A 819 14.90 -7.86 -10.02
C SER A 819 14.47 -9.26 -10.43
N GLN A 820 15.08 -10.29 -9.83
CA GLN A 820 14.68 -11.67 -10.08
C GLN A 820 13.16 -11.82 -9.96
N ARG A 821 12.58 -12.63 -10.85
CA ARG A 821 11.24 -13.16 -10.66
C ARG A 821 11.23 -13.82 -9.29
N ARG A 822 10.49 -13.26 -8.32
CA ARG A 822 10.02 -14.08 -7.20
C ARG A 822 9.19 -15.19 -7.84
N GLY A 823 9.68 -16.42 -7.69
CA GLY A 823 8.99 -17.65 -8.10
C GLY A 823 7.60 -17.71 -7.52
#